data_AF-A0A7W5MK16-F1
#
_entry.id   AF-A0A7W5MK16-F1
#
_cell.length_a   1.000
_cell.length_b   1.000
_cell.length_c   1.000
_cell.angle_alpha   90.00
_cell.angle_beta   90.00
_cell.angle_gamma   90.00
#
_symmetry.space_group_name_H-M   'P 1'
#
loop_
_entity.id
_entity.type
_entity.pdbx_description
1 polymer ?
#
loop_
_entity_poly.entity_id
_entity_poly.type
_entity_poly.pdbx_seq_one_letter_code
_entity_poly.pdbx_strand_id
1 'polypeptide(L)'
;MSDLYLRSVELSNFRIYGDSYAFELPDGPGVTLITGANGLGKTSFFDGVEWALTNQVSRFQDIPADARRKEPDPLTRIGAPANSHRVSLQFSDGEPIDRGAGFIPEEGTIAQLLKRPEWAEITNLHGYLSITHFLGQAATQRFSLRKPDKQWEALKGPAGVDRINALRERMSGLGVRRAFTRAIEDRTKKLSEASDALTGWAALLSERDRARQLSSSDQAVPPAALREASEQLTAQILRLAPDVAWTMPDVSTASEALLEAVAELLRAIEQRDRVDTDAVDALAKMAAEFEAAGAETLTLRGLAETIELRRAAAVEKLREAEAAHLRATTTLAASERQAAQAQARSVTLTRVRAALRQLQGSQARRAEIDEQLERSTADTGRIEAGIAALRGSLNQATGKRADRRALSDHVTLARRRAEISAKLSITRAEIDRLTPLLASRQAGELRAQREELVKQYAAAQALITRITADLRAHDDRAQAIAEAVSVIAHRLSHDDTSCPVCASRFPPGQLAKLAKEQSAADARPASQLAKELAEAQLEGERLRRQTADVERTIGELEQLQATMATLRGREQEQRQQLVEAGGSADGVYDQSDALVLEQELVALDVQLEGSDTPEQIEGRLAEAEAVQKAELAKRVTLQRSRDVADEDIEAARATLRQHAEIWADDRGLLVDLDAEEAGVQRQLADLSLRMASERAAVDDTRLARDAHREAEARETDAQNASNTRLDGLAAVRAALAKRWTEASQRGEPDAARVAQWRARIKERTAQLEPARAAQNQLVAGYRKWLNDEQLRRLEERIAETVSKEGAPSEREVRQLLERRAEEARRELDVTQRARERIDAVGSQLQERAESYADEVLVPLNATIQRFARTLMTWADASIIYRAEHHVTRSELRPGILRSEADGSVTQLEMNPNLYFSEGQLSALSVAALLAASTTFGWSRWRGLLLDDPLQHNDVIHASAFMDLLRQMVRELGYQVILSTHDSSEAEFLGRKCRSAGIPYHVHELVPQGEGGLISNVA
;
A
#
# COMPACT_ATOMS: atom_id res chain seq x y z
N MET A 1 -26.27 -10.56 16.36
CA MET A 1 -26.79 -9.78 15.21
C MET A 1 -25.68 -9.71 14.17
N SER A 2 -26.00 -9.83 12.89
CA SER A 2 -25.02 -9.97 11.81
C SER A 2 -24.28 -8.66 11.53
N ASP A 3 -22.97 -8.77 11.29
CA ASP A 3 -22.17 -7.72 10.70
C ASP A 3 -22.67 -7.40 9.29
N LEU A 4 -22.49 -6.14 8.87
CA LEU A 4 -22.95 -5.61 7.59
C LEU A 4 -21.75 -5.55 6.62
N TYR A 5 -21.94 -5.95 5.37
CA TYR A 5 -20.88 -5.95 4.34
C TYR A 5 -21.37 -5.31 3.06
N LEU A 6 -20.52 -4.54 2.39
CA LEU A 6 -20.84 -3.90 1.11
C LEU A 6 -20.71 -4.93 -0.01
N ARG A 7 -21.79 -5.17 -0.76
CA ARG A 7 -21.87 -6.21 -1.79
C ARG A 7 -21.68 -5.66 -3.20
N SER A 8 -22.19 -4.48 -3.49
CA SER A 8 -21.95 -3.84 -4.78
C SER A 8 -21.96 -2.32 -4.73
N VAL A 9 -21.23 -1.73 -5.67
CA VAL A 9 -21.17 -0.28 -5.91
C VAL A 9 -21.39 -0.03 -7.40
N GLU A 10 -22.51 0.57 -7.76
CA GLU A 10 -22.79 0.97 -9.15
C GLU A 10 -22.55 2.48 -9.30
N LEU A 11 -21.73 2.87 -10.27
CA LEU A 11 -21.44 4.26 -10.61
C LEU A 11 -21.92 4.54 -12.04
N SER A 12 -22.79 5.54 -12.19
CA SER A 12 -23.33 5.99 -13.47
C SER A 12 -23.01 7.46 -13.66
N ASN A 13 -22.37 7.82 -14.77
CA ASN A 13 -21.96 9.18 -15.13
C ASN A 13 -21.22 9.94 -14.01
N PHE A 14 -20.58 9.20 -13.11
CA PHE A 14 -19.86 9.74 -11.96
C PHE A 14 -18.37 9.87 -12.30
N ARG A 15 -17.89 11.11 -12.43
CA ARG A 15 -16.51 11.51 -12.74
C ARG A 15 -15.93 10.86 -13.99
N ILE A 16 -15.33 9.68 -13.90
CA ILE A 16 -14.76 8.97 -15.04
C ILE A 16 -15.53 7.70 -15.41
N TYR A 17 -16.49 7.30 -14.59
CA TYR A 17 -17.36 6.16 -14.85
C TYR A 17 -18.43 6.57 -15.87
N GLY A 18 -18.59 5.72 -16.89
CA GLY A 18 -19.54 5.88 -17.98
C GLY A 18 -20.99 5.66 -17.53
N ASP A 19 -21.86 5.27 -18.44
CA ASP A 19 -23.31 5.23 -18.18
C ASP A 19 -23.71 4.24 -17.06
N SER A 20 -22.99 3.13 -16.90
CA SER A 20 -23.07 2.25 -15.74
C SER A 20 -21.78 1.44 -15.60
N TYR A 21 -21.26 1.40 -14.37
CA TYR A 21 -20.12 0.58 -13.98
C TYR A 21 -20.38 0.01 -12.59
N ALA A 22 -20.58 -1.31 -12.50
CA ALA A 22 -20.83 -2.02 -11.25
C ALA A 22 -19.57 -2.73 -10.75
N PHE A 23 -19.19 -2.46 -9.49
CA PHE A 23 -18.25 -3.26 -8.73
C PHE A 23 -19.02 -4.32 -7.93
N GLU A 24 -18.72 -5.59 -8.17
CA GLU A 24 -19.18 -6.69 -7.31
C GLU A 24 -18.13 -6.99 -6.25
N LEU A 25 -18.54 -6.97 -4.98
CA LEU A 25 -17.68 -7.14 -3.81
C LEU A 25 -18.12 -8.38 -3.01
N PRO A 26 -17.18 -9.17 -2.46
CA PRO A 26 -17.53 -10.27 -1.57
C PRO A 26 -18.29 -9.79 -0.33
N ASP A 27 -19.36 -10.51 0.03
CA ASP A 27 -20.28 -10.20 1.14
C ASP A 27 -19.77 -10.74 2.49
N GLY A 28 -18.49 -10.51 2.79
CA GLY A 28 -17.86 -10.98 4.01
C GLY A 28 -16.48 -10.38 4.29
N PRO A 29 -15.80 -10.82 5.37
CA PRO A 29 -14.46 -10.36 5.70
C PRO A 29 -13.45 -10.78 4.63
N GLY A 30 -12.66 -9.83 4.14
CA GLY A 30 -11.75 -10.06 3.03
C GLY A 30 -11.06 -8.78 2.57
N VAL A 31 -10.22 -8.91 1.55
CA VAL A 31 -9.46 -7.80 0.96
C VAL A 31 -9.82 -7.64 -0.52
N THR A 32 -10.38 -6.50 -0.90
CA THR A 32 -10.60 -6.13 -2.30
C THR A 32 -9.51 -5.13 -2.72
N LEU A 33 -8.76 -5.47 -3.77
CA LEU A 33 -7.67 -4.69 -4.34
C LEU A 33 -8.14 -4.03 -5.64
N ILE A 34 -8.20 -2.71 -5.70
CA ILE A 34 -8.52 -1.94 -6.91
C ILE A 34 -7.20 -1.43 -7.52
N THR A 35 -6.82 -1.93 -8.69
CA THR A 35 -5.56 -1.58 -9.36
C THR A 35 -5.79 -0.90 -10.71
N GLY A 36 -4.88 -0.02 -11.12
CA GLY A 36 -4.92 0.68 -12.40
C GLY A 36 -4.01 1.90 -12.42
N ALA A 37 -3.65 2.41 -13.60
CA ALA A 37 -2.84 3.62 -13.74
C ALA A 37 -3.52 4.87 -13.13
N ASN A 38 -2.74 5.94 -12.95
CA ASN A 38 -3.28 7.22 -12.47
C ASN A 38 -4.29 7.79 -13.47
N GLY A 39 -5.40 8.32 -12.94
CA GLY A 39 -6.51 8.83 -13.75
C GLY A 39 -7.56 7.79 -14.16
N LEU A 40 -7.36 6.50 -13.88
CA LEU A 40 -8.34 5.43 -14.16
C LEU A 40 -9.44 5.29 -13.09
N GLY A 41 -9.67 6.30 -12.25
CA GLY A 41 -10.87 6.34 -11.39
C GLY A 41 -10.82 5.65 -10.04
N LYS A 42 -9.67 5.13 -9.61
CA LYS A 42 -9.48 4.55 -8.27
C LYS A 42 -10.01 5.47 -7.15
N THR A 43 -9.54 6.71 -7.08
CA THR A 43 -10.06 7.72 -6.14
C THR A 43 -11.53 8.06 -6.38
N SER A 44 -11.98 8.05 -7.64
CA SER A 44 -13.40 8.29 -7.97
C SER A 44 -14.32 7.22 -7.39
N PHE A 45 -13.88 5.97 -7.24
CA PHE A 45 -14.64 4.92 -6.54
C PHE A 45 -14.88 5.30 -5.08
N PHE A 46 -13.82 5.65 -4.34
CA PHE A 46 -13.94 6.04 -2.93
C PHE A 46 -14.77 7.29 -2.73
N ASP A 47 -14.57 8.31 -3.59
CA ASP A 47 -15.38 9.52 -3.59
C ASP A 47 -16.86 9.20 -3.82
N GLY A 48 -17.17 8.24 -4.70
CA GLY A 48 -18.54 7.82 -4.98
C GLY A 48 -19.19 7.14 -3.78
N VAL A 49 -18.48 6.22 -3.11
CA VAL A 49 -18.99 5.57 -1.89
C VAL A 49 -19.17 6.58 -0.75
N GLU A 50 -18.20 7.48 -0.55
CA GLU A 50 -18.30 8.56 0.45
C GLU A 50 -19.50 9.47 0.17
N TRP A 51 -19.68 9.87 -1.09
CA TRP A 51 -20.77 10.74 -1.52
C TRP A 51 -22.14 10.08 -1.36
N ALA A 52 -22.28 8.80 -1.76
CA ALA A 52 -23.52 8.06 -1.60
C ALA A 52 -23.96 8.00 -0.13
N LEU A 53 -23.02 7.73 0.79
CA LEU A 53 -23.31 7.63 2.23
C LEU A 53 -23.53 8.99 2.90
N THR A 54 -22.80 10.04 2.51
CA THR A 54 -22.70 11.27 3.31
C THR A 54 -23.15 12.55 2.61
N ASN A 55 -23.54 12.46 1.33
CA ASN A 55 -23.81 13.62 0.46
C ASN A 55 -22.63 14.59 0.29
N GLN A 56 -21.44 14.19 0.72
CA GLN A 56 -20.26 15.03 0.78
C GLN A 56 -19.06 14.24 0.27
N VAL A 57 -18.09 14.94 -0.30
CA VAL A 57 -16.79 14.37 -0.64
C VAL A 57 -15.73 15.20 0.08
N SER A 58 -14.95 14.57 0.95
CA SER A 58 -13.98 15.25 1.82
C SER A 58 -13.03 16.16 1.04
N ARG A 59 -12.68 15.77 -0.20
CA ARG A 59 -11.76 16.48 -1.08
C ARG A 59 -12.25 17.85 -1.58
N PHE A 60 -13.56 18.08 -1.59
CA PHE A 60 -14.16 19.30 -2.15
C PHE A 60 -14.55 20.33 -1.10
N GLN A 61 -14.57 19.96 0.19
CA GLN A 61 -15.06 20.84 1.26
C GLN A 61 -14.24 22.14 1.44
N ASP A 62 -12.96 22.13 1.11
CA ASP A 62 -12.05 23.28 1.30
C ASP A 62 -11.88 24.14 0.03
N ILE A 63 -12.56 23.81 -1.07
CA ILE A 63 -12.50 24.56 -2.33
C ILE A 63 -13.69 25.54 -2.36
N PRO A 64 -13.45 26.87 -2.24
CA PRO A 64 -14.53 27.84 -2.27
C PRO A 64 -15.21 27.84 -3.65
N ALA A 65 -16.53 27.65 -3.67
CA ALA A 65 -17.32 27.73 -4.88
C ALA A 65 -17.29 29.17 -5.43
N ASP A 66 -16.69 29.36 -6.61
CA ASP A 66 -16.70 30.65 -7.28
C ASP A 66 -18.07 30.88 -7.92
N ALA A 67 -18.93 31.62 -7.22
CA ALA A 67 -20.29 31.94 -7.67
C ALA A 67 -20.34 32.72 -9.01
N ARG A 68 -19.20 33.22 -9.52
CA ARG A 68 -19.12 33.94 -10.80
C ARG A 68 -18.91 33.03 -12.01
N ARG A 69 -18.50 31.77 -11.81
CA ARG A 69 -18.34 30.80 -12.90
C ARG A 69 -19.46 29.76 -12.81
N LYS A 70 -20.26 29.64 -13.88
CA LYS A 70 -21.12 28.45 -14.08
C LYS A 70 -20.22 27.29 -14.47
N GLU A 71 -19.51 26.73 -13.51
CA GLU A 71 -18.73 25.50 -13.72
C GLU A 71 -19.70 24.30 -13.70
N PRO A 72 -19.53 23.33 -14.62
CA PRO A 72 -20.27 22.08 -14.56
C PRO A 72 -19.97 21.34 -13.25
N ASP A 73 -20.96 20.62 -12.72
CA ASP A 73 -20.82 19.86 -11.47
C ASP A 73 -19.60 18.92 -11.53
N PRO A 74 -18.63 19.04 -10.60
CA PRO A 74 -17.38 18.26 -10.62
C PRO A 74 -17.59 16.75 -10.42
N LEU A 75 -18.77 16.31 -9.97
CA LEU A 75 -19.15 14.91 -9.86
C LEU A 75 -19.65 14.32 -11.17
N THR A 76 -20.19 15.14 -12.07
CA THR A 76 -20.72 14.66 -13.36
C THR A 76 -19.57 14.44 -14.35
N ARG A 77 -19.58 13.30 -15.04
CA ARG A 77 -18.58 12.99 -16.07
C ARG A 77 -18.59 14.02 -17.19
N ILE A 78 -17.40 14.41 -17.65
CA ILE A 78 -17.23 15.31 -18.80
C ILE A 78 -17.82 14.62 -20.04
N GLY A 79 -18.80 15.28 -20.69
CA GLY A 79 -19.52 14.73 -21.85
C GLY A 79 -20.85 14.02 -21.52
N ALA A 80 -21.15 13.77 -20.25
CA ALA A 80 -22.45 13.27 -19.82
C ALA A 80 -23.48 14.43 -19.66
N PRO A 81 -24.79 14.16 -19.72
CA PRO A 81 -25.81 15.17 -19.46
C PRO A 81 -25.61 15.81 -18.07
N ALA A 82 -25.85 17.12 -17.95
CA ALA A 82 -25.64 17.84 -16.69
C ALA A 82 -26.44 17.21 -15.53
N ASN A 83 -25.79 16.99 -14.39
CA ASN A 83 -26.36 16.35 -13.19
C ASN A 83 -26.86 14.91 -13.41
N SER A 84 -26.36 14.18 -14.40
CA SER A 84 -26.76 12.78 -14.65
C SER A 84 -26.05 11.74 -13.77
N HIS A 85 -25.18 12.17 -12.85
CA HIS A 85 -24.42 11.24 -12.02
C HIS A 85 -25.32 10.53 -10.99
N ARG A 86 -25.11 9.22 -10.81
CA ARG A 86 -25.76 8.38 -9.80
C ARG A 86 -24.75 7.41 -9.20
N VAL A 87 -24.87 7.16 -7.90
CA VAL A 87 -24.16 6.09 -7.19
C VAL A 87 -25.16 5.24 -6.43
N SER A 88 -25.08 3.92 -6.58
CA SER A 88 -25.89 2.94 -5.86
C SER A 88 -25.00 2.05 -5.01
N LEU A 89 -25.33 1.89 -3.73
CA LEU A 89 -24.64 0.99 -2.81
C LEU A 89 -25.60 -0.10 -2.32
N GLN A 90 -25.24 -1.37 -2.52
CA GLN A 90 -25.98 -2.49 -1.94
C GLN A 90 -25.16 -3.11 -0.81
N PHE A 91 -25.72 -3.13 0.39
CA PHE A 91 -25.18 -3.88 1.52
C PHE A 91 -25.81 -5.28 1.60
N SER A 92 -25.23 -6.16 2.40
CA SER A 92 -25.72 -7.53 2.65
C SER A 92 -27.10 -7.57 3.33
N ASP A 93 -27.50 -6.46 3.97
CA ASP A 93 -28.78 -6.24 4.62
C ASP A 93 -29.24 -4.80 4.31
N GLY A 94 -30.56 -4.58 4.23
CA GLY A 94 -31.17 -3.31 3.87
C GLY A 94 -31.41 -3.09 2.37
N GLU A 95 -32.24 -2.07 2.09
CA GLU A 95 -32.51 -1.58 0.73
C GLU A 95 -31.26 -0.88 0.15
N PRO A 96 -31.06 -0.92 -1.19
CA PRO A 96 -29.96 -0.21 -1.83
C PRO A 96 -30.02 1.30 -1.58
N ILE A 97 -28.85 1.89 -1.30
CA ILE A 97 -28.68 3.33 -1.11
C ILE A 97 -28.39 3.95 -2.47
N ASP A 98 -29.42 4.56 -3.06
CA ASP A 98 -29.32 5.28 -4.33
C ASP A 98 -29.22 6.78 -4.13
N ARG A 99 -28.16 7.39 -4.67
CA ARG A 99 -27.98 8.84 -4.69
C ARG A 99 -27.74 9.35 -6.12
N GLY A 100 -28.46 10.38 -6.54
CA GLY A 100 -28.37 11.00 -7.87
C GLY A 100 -29.24 12.25 -7.99
N ALA A 101 -29.29 12.88 -9.16
CA ALA A 101 -30.20 14.00 -9.38
C ALA A 101 -31.67 13.56 -9.27
N GLY A 102 -32.35 14.03 -8.22
CA GLY A 102 -33.73 13.64 -7.89
C GLY A 102 -33.85 12.48 -6.89
N PHE A 103 -32.74 11.84 -6.52
CA PHE A 103 -32.69 10.73 -5.56
C PHE A 103 -31.72 11.09 -4.43
N ILE A 104 -32.25 11.62 -3.32
CA ILE A 104 -31.44 12.00 -2.15
C ILE A 104 -31.90 11.12 -0.99
N PRO A 105 -31.13 10.08 -0.62
CA PRO A 105 -31.49 9.22 0.50
C PRO A 105 -31.34 10.01 1.80
N GLU A 106 -32.27 9.79 2.72
CA GLU A 106 -32.28 10.45 4.03
C GLU A 106 -31.12 9.95 4.89
N GLU A 107 -30.26 10.87 5.35
CA GLU A 107 -29.05 10.53 6.12
C GLU A 107 -29.39 9.75 7.41
N GLY A 108 -30.54 10.01 8.03
CA GLY A 108 -31.01 9.29 9.22
C GLY A 108 -31.21 7.79 8.96
N THR A 109 -31.72 7.42 7.79
CA THR A 109 -31.95 6.02 7.40
C THR A 109 -30.63 5.30 7.14
N ILE A 110 -29.67 5.97 6.48
CA ILE A 110 -28.32 5.44 6.26
C ILE A 110 -27.61 5.26 7.61
N ALA A 111 -27.70 6.25 8.49
CA ALA A 111 -27.13 6.17 9.83
C ALA A 111 -27.73 4.99 10.62
N GLN A 112 -29.05 4.77 10.55
CA GLN A 112 -29.71 3.62 11.19
C GLN A 112 -29.26 2.27 10.63
N LEU A 113 -29.04 2.18 9.32
CA LEU A 113 -28.54 0.96 8.68
C LEU A 113 -27.13 0.60 9.19
N LEU A 114 -26.23 1.60 9.20
CA LEU A 114 -24.83 1.42 9.58
C LEU A 114 -24.64 1.30 11.09
N LYS A 115 -25.48 1.93 11.90
CA LYS A 115 -25.31 2.02 13.36
C LYS A 115 -25.63 0.70 14.07
N ARG A 116 -24.85 0.35 15.10
CA ARG A 116 -25.21 -0.71 16.05
C ARG A 116 -26.35 -0.26 16.99
N PRO A 117 -27.33 -1.12 17.32
CA PRO A 117 -28.49 -0.73 18.13
C PRO A 117 -28.15 -0.12 19.49
N GLU A 118 -27.04 -0.57 20.08
CA GLU A 118 -26.52 -0.14 21.38
C GLU A 118 -25.90 1.27 21.35
N TRP A 119 -25.62 1.81 20.17
CA TRP A 119 -24.98 3.12 20.02
C TRP A 119 -25.98 4.27 20.16
N ALA A 120 -25.50 5.48 20.46
CA ALA A 120 -26.34 6.69 20.49
C ALA A 120 -26.77 7.12 19.07
N GLU A 121 -27.76 8.03 18.96
CA GLU A 121 -28.08 8.65 17.66
C GLU A 121 -26.86 9.39 17.08
N ILE A 122 -26.70 9.27 15.76
CA ILE A 122 -25.58 9.86 15.03
C ILE A 122 -26.05 11.17 14.41
N THR A 123 -25.48 12.29 14.87
CA THR A 123 -25.79 13.64 14.39
C THR A 123 -24.95 14.07 13.19
N ASN A 124 -23.76 13.51 13.02
CA ASN A 124 -22.84 13.82 11.91
C ASN A 124 -22.21 12.54 11.36
N LEU A 125 -22.89 11.87 10.43
CA LEU A 125 -22.45 10.59 9.85
C LEU A 125 -21.10 10.72 9.12
N HIS A 126 -20.89 11.84 8.41
CA HIS A 126 -19.65 12.10 7.68
C HIS A 126 -18.43 12.12 8.61
N GLY A 127 -18.53 12.80 9.76
CA GLY A 127 -17.46 12.85 10.76
C GLY A 127 -17.05 11.45 11.25
N TYR A 128 -18.04 10.62 11.57
CA TYR A 128 -17.83 9.23 12.00
C TYR A 128 -17.13 8.38 10.93
N LEU A 129 -17.64 8.39 9.70
CA LEU A 129 -17.07 7.61 8.60
C LEU A 129 -15.65 8.08 8.25
N SER A 130 -15.38 9.39 8.30
CA SER A 130 -14.08 9.96 7.97
C SER A 130 -12.95 9.59 8.93
N ILE A 131 -13.26 9.23 10.18
CA ILE A 131 -12.25 8.81 11.17
C ILE A 131 -12.20 7.29 11.37
N THR A 132 -13.23 6.55 10.95
CA THR A 132 -13.33 5.10 11.23
C THR A 132 -13.31 4.20 10.00
N HIS A 133 -13.64 4.70 8.81
CA HIS A 133 -13.81 3.87 7.60
C HIS A 133 -12.97 4.36 6.40
N PHE A 134 -12.86 5.68 6.18
CA PHE A 134 -12.21 6.22 4.98
C PHE A 134 -10.79 6.73 5.25
N LEU A 135 -9.85 6.33 4.38
CA LEU A 135 -8.55 6.95 4.21
C LEU A 135 -8.44 7.51 2.79
N GLY A 136 -8.33 8.83 2.67
CA GLY A 136 -8.17 9.49 1.37
C GLY A 136 -6.70 9.57 0.91
N GLN A 137 -6.50 9.65 -0.41
CA GLN A 137 -5.18 9.74 -1.04
C GLN A 137 -4.41 11.01 -0.64
N ALA A 138 -5.08 12.16 -0.57
CA ALA A 138 -4.42 13.44 -0.32
C ALA A 138 -4.04 13.61 1.16
N ALA A 139 -2.83 14.13 1.41
CA ALA A 139 -2.34 14.40 2.76
C ALA A 139 -3.33 15.23 3.60
N THR A 140 -3.98 16.24 3.03
CA THR A 140 -4.97 17.09 3.73
C THR A 140 -6.24 16.37 4.17
N GLN A 141 -6.56 15.20 3.60
CA GLN A 141 -7.75 14.41 3.96
C GLN A 141 -7.50 13.51 5.17
N ARG A 142 -6.23 13.21 5.46
CA ARG A 142 -5.82 12.33 6.56
C ARG A 142 -6.14 13.00 7.89
N PHE A 143 -6.78 12.26 8.80
CA PHE A 143 -7.24 12.78 10.10
C PHE A 143 -6.12 13.53 10.85
N SER A 144 -4.91 12.98 10.89
CA SER A 144 -3.72 13.55 11.55
C SER A 144 -3.28 14.92 11.00
N LEU A 145 -3.70 15.26 9.77
CA LEU A 145 -3.27 16.44 9.02
C LEU A 145 -4.38 17.50 8.87
N ARG A 146 -5.59 17.20 9.36
CA ARG A 146 -6.71 18.15 9.40
C ARG A 146 -6.43 19.28 10.40
N LYS A 147 -7.12 20.41 10.24
CA LYS A 147 -7.05 21.51 11.22
C LYS A 147 -7.59 21.05 12.60
N PRO A 148 -7.03 21.54 13.72
CA PRO A 148 -7.40 21.14 15.09
C PRO A 148 -8.90 21.22 15.43
N ASP A 149 -9.59 22.23 14.89
CA ASP A 149 -11.04 22.43 15.03
C ASP A 149 -11.84 21.34 14.32
N LYS A 150 -11.47 21.01 13.08
CA LYS A 150 -12.10 19.93 12.31
C LYS A 150 -11.77 18.53 12.88
N GLN A 151 -10.60 18.34 13.49
CA GLN A 151 -10.22 17.09 14.17
C GLN A 151 -11.10 16.84 15.40
N TRP A 152 -11.30 17.87 16.23
CA TRP A 152 -12.20 17.79 17.38
C TRP A 152 -13.64 17.53 16.95
N GLU A 153 -14.14 18.23 15.93
CA GLU A 153 -15.49 18.05 15.38
C GLU A 153 -15.74 16.64 14.81
N ALA A 154 -14.73 16.01 14.21
CA ALA A 154 -14.85 14.63 13.74
C ALA A 154 -14.81 13.60 14.87
N LEU A 155 -14.11 13.88 15.97
CA LEU A 155 -13.92 12.97 17.10
C LEU A 155 -15.01 13.07 18.18
N LYS A 156 -15.62 14.25 18.39
CA LYS A 156 -16.64 14.49 19.42
C LYS A 156 -17.85 13.54 19.30
N GLY A 157 -18.21 13.21 18.07
CA GLY A 157 -19.33 12.33 17.74
C GLY A 157 -19.03 10.89 18.20
N PRO A 158 -18.07 10.19 17.58
CA PRO A 158 -17.68 8.83 17.96
C PRO A 158 -17.27 8.68 19.43
N ALA A 159 -16.71 9.74 20.03
CA ALA A 159 -16.37 9.74 21.45
C ALA A 159 -17.62 9.82 22.36
N GLY A 160 -18.75 10.37 21.90
CA GLY A 160 -19.98 10.53 22.69
C GLY A 160 -20.05 11.82 23.52
N VAL A 161 -19.11 12.75 23.31
CA VAL A 161 -18.98 14.01 24.08
C VAL A 161 -20.14 14.98 23.78
N ASP A 162 -20.72 14.91 22.57
CA ASP A 162 -21.85 15.75 22.13
C ASP A 162 -23.06 15.71 23.07
N ARG A 163 -23.34 14.54 23.67
CA ARG A 163 -24.49 14.37 24.56
C ARG A 163 -24.34 15.16 25.85
N ILE A 164 -23.14 15.19 26.42
CA ILE A 164 -22.85 15.91 27.67
C ILE A 164 -22.90 17.42 27.42
N ASN A 165 -22.35 17.87 26.27
CA ASN A 165 -22.41 19.27 25.85
C ASN A 165 -23.84 19.75 25.57
N ALA A 166 -24.66 18.94 24.90
CA ALA A 166 -26.08 19.26 24.67
C ALA A 166 -26.90 19.31 25.97
N LEU A 167 -26.62 18.40 26.92
CA LEU A 167 -27.23 18.45 28.27
C LEU A 167 -26.81 19.70 29.04
N ARG A 168 -25.54 20.09 28.95
CA ARG A 168 -25.01 21.32 29.55
C ARG A 168 -25.69 22.56 29.00
N GLU A 169 -25.82 22.69 27.67
CA GLU A 169 -26.50 23.83 27.05
C GLU A 169 -27.97 23.95 27.48
N ARG A 170 -28.66 22.82 27.63
CA ARG A 170 -30.06 22.79 28.09
C ARG A 170 -30.21 23.14 29.58
N MET A 171 -29.21 22.80 30.40
CA MET A 171 -29.27 22.96 31.86
C MET A 171 -28.71 24.31 32.34
N SER A 172 -27.59 24.76 31.77
CA SER A 172 -26.85 25.94 32.21
C SER A 172 -26.61 26.97 31.08
N GLY A 173 -27.40 26.91 30.01
CA GLY A 173 -27.31 27.84 28.90
C GLY A 173 -27.65 29.29 29.28
N LEU A 174 -27.21 30.22 28.43
CA LEU A 174 -27.45 31.67 28.58
C LEU A 174 -28.94 32.02 28.72
N GLY A 175 -29.83 31.26 28.08
CA GLY A 175 -31.28 31.45 28.18
C GLY A 175 -31.83 31.16 29.58
N VAL A 176 -31.38 30.07 30.21
CA VAL A 176 -31.80 29.67 31.56
C VAL A 176 -31.28 30.66 32.59
N ARG A 177 -29.99 31.06 32.51
CA ARG A 177 -29.40 32.05 33.41
C ARG A 177 -30.12 33.41 33.36
N ARG A 178 -30.50 33.87 32.17
CA ARG A 178 -31.27 35.12 32.00
C ARG A 178 -32.67 35.04 32.62
N ALA A 179 -33.33 33.89 32.53
CA ALA A 179 -34.65 33.69 33.13
C ALA A 179 -34.59 33.76 34.68
N PHE A 180 -33.59 33.12 35.30
CA PHE A 180 -33.38 33.19 36.76
C PHE A 180 -33.00 34.59 37.26
N THR A 181 -32.20 35.35 36.51
CA THR A 181 -31.87 36.73 36.88
C THR A 181 -33.11 37.62 36.91
N ARG A 182 -33.97 37.57 35.88
CA ARG A 182 -35.24 38.33 35.85
C ARG A 182 -36.17 37.92 37.00
N ALA A 183 -36.29 36.62 37.25
CA ALA A 183 -37.11 36.07 38.33
C ALA A 183 -36.69 36.53 39.74
N ILE A 184 -35.39 36.80 39.96
CA ILE A 184 -34.84 37.33 41.21
C ILE A 184 -35.13 38.84 41.34
N GLU A 185 -34.97 39.60 40.26
CA GLU A 185 -35.28 41.04 40.21
C GLU A 185 -36.75 41.31 40.60
N ASP A 186 -37.69 40.60 39.98
CA ASP A 186 -39.13 40.76 40.24
C ASP A 186 -39.51 40.46 41.71
N ARG A 187 -38.92 39.41 42.31
CA ARG A 187 -39.19 39.01 43.69
C ARG A 187 -38.56 39.95 44.71
N THR A 188 -37.41 40.54 44.38
CA THR A 188 -36.76 41.58 45.20
C THR A 188 -37.64 42.82 45.31
N LYS A 189 -38.27 43.22 44.20
CA LYS A 189 -39.22 44.35 44.16
C LYS A 189 -40.43 44.11 45.09
N LYS A 190 -41.05 42.93 45.04
CA LYS A 190 -42.19 42.57 45.91
C LYS A 190 -41.87 42.65 47.40
N LEU A 191 -40.65 42.24 47.80
CA LEU A 191 -40.23 42.32 49.20
C LEU A 191 -40.07 43.78 49.68
N SER A 192 -39.59 44.67 48.81
CA SER A 192 -39.49 46.10 49.10
C SER A 192 -40.86 46.71 49.37
N GLU A 193 -41.82 46.50 48.46
CA GLU A 193 -43.17 47.06 48.56
C GLU A 193 -43.90 46.59 49.84
N ALA A 194 -43.74 45.32 50.23
CA ALA A 194 -44.33 44.78 51.46
C ALA A 194 -43.69 45.36 52.73
N SER A 195 -42.38 45.64 52.71
CA SER A 195 -41.65 46.21 53.86
C SER A 195 -41.99 47.68 54.08
N ASP A 196 -42.20 48.44 53.00
CA ASP A 196 -42.57 49.86 53.06
C ASP A 196 -43.97 50.05 53.68
N ALA A 197 -44.94 49.19 53.33
CA ALA A 197 -46.29 49.23 53.88
C ALA A 197 -46.34 48.98 55.40
N LEU A 198 -45.54 48.02 55.90
CA LEU A 198 -45.41 47.73 57.33
C LEU A 198 -44.83 48.93 58.10
N THR A 199 -43.84 49.59 57.51
CA THR A 199 -43.17 50.76 58.11
C THR A 199 -44.12 51.96 58.21
N GLY A 200 -44.95 52.20 57.17
CA GLY A 200 -45.94 53.28 57.17
C GLY A 200 -47.02 53.14 58.26
N TRP A 201 -47.49 51.92 58.53
CA TRP A 201 -48.46 51.65 59.60
C TRP A 201 -47.92 51.95 61.01
N ALA A 202 -46.66 51.59 61.25
CA ALA A 202 -46.00 51.86 62.53
C ALA A 202 -45.84 53.36 62.82
N ALA A 203 -45.62 54.17 61.78
CA ALA A 203 -45.48 55.63 61.92
C ALA A 203 -46.80 56.30 62.35
N LEU A 204 -47.95 55.90 61.77
CA LEU A 204 -49.27 56.47 62.08
C LEU A 204 -49.69 56.26 63.55
N LEU A 205 -49.41 55.08 64.12
CA LEU A 205 -49.72 54.79 65.53
C LEU A 205 -48.86 55.64 66.48
N SER A 206 -47.58 55.83 66.13
CA SER A 206 -46.65 56.68 66.89
C SER A 206 -47.10 58.15 66.91
N GLU A 207 -47.67 58.66 65.81
CA GLU A 207 -48.18 60.03 65.72
C GLU A 207 -49.38 60.30 66.62
N ARG A 208 -50.34 59.35 66.75
CA ARG A 208 -51.47 59.45 67.70
C ARG A 208 -50.98 59.49 69.14
N ASP A 209 -50.10 58.57 69.50
CA ASP A 209 -49.62 58.43 70.88
C ASP A 209 -48.86 59.69 71.31
N ARG A 210 -48.16 60.33 70.37
CA ARG A 210 -47.53 61.64 70.56
C ARG A 210 -48.54 62.77 70.73
N ALA A 211 -49.62 62.81 69.95
CA ALA A 211 -50.67 63.82 70.09
C ALA A 211 -51.39 63.74 71.44
N ARG A 212 -51.61 62.52 71.96
CA ARG A 212 -52.25 62.28 73.27
C ARG A 212 -51.44 62.82 74.45
N GLN A 213 -50.12 62.83 74.34
CA GLN A 213 -49.22 63.38 75.36
C GLN A 213 -49.20 64.92 75.42
N LEU A 214 -49.71 65.60 74.37
CA LEU A 214 -49.61 67.05 74.20
C LEU A 214 -50.89 67.82 74.59
N SER A 215 -51.95 67.14 75.00
CA SER A 215 -53.23 67.73 75.45
C SER A 215 -53.17 68.13 76.93
N SER A 216 -53.48 69.39 77.28
CA SER A 216 -53.60 69.86 78.67
C SER A 216 -54.48 71.11 78.81
N SER A 217 -55.34 71.13 79.85
CA SER A 217 -56.41 72.13 80.00
C SER A 217 -55.99 73.47 80.64
N ASP A 218 -54.71 73.64 81.02
CA ASP A 218 -54.22 74.85 81.68
C ASP A 218 -53.61 75.87 80.69
N GLN A 219 -54.11 77.11 80.77
CA GLN A 219 -53.76 78.27 79.92
C GLN A 219 -54.31 78.23 78.48
N ALA A 220 -55.45 77.57 78.25
CA ALA A 220 -56.17 77.69 76.98
C ALA A 220 -56.79 79.11 76.85
N VAL A 221 -56.54 79.79 75.73
CA VAL A 221 -57.05 81.14 75.44
C VAL A 221 -58.25 81.02 74.51
N PRO A 222 -59.48 81.27 74.98
CA PRO A 222 -60.68 81.14 74.15
C PRO A 222 -60.81 82.31 73.16
N PRO A 223 -61.56 82.11 72.06
CA PRO A 223 -61.80 83.06 70.97
C PRO A 223 -61.98 84.55 71.33
N ALA A 224 -62.63 84.86 72.47
CA ALA A 224 -62.95 86.22 72.87
C ALA A 224 -61.75 87.00 73.48
N ALA A 225 -60.91 86.35 74.29
CA ALA A 225 -59.73 86.97 74.91
C ALA A 225 -58.57 87.16 73.91
N LEU A 226 -58.61 86.43 72.81
CA LEU A 226 -57.62 86.44 71.74
C LEU A 226 -57.61 87.74 70.92
N ARG A 227 -58.78 88.35 70.75
CA ARG A 227 -58.95 89.50 69.86
C ARG A 227 -58.31 90.77 70.42
N GLU A 228 -58.54 91.03 71.70
CA GLU A 228 -58.00 92.19 72.42
C GLU A 228 -56.46 92.20 72.44
N ALA A 229 -55.84 91.04 72.66
CA ALA A 229 -54.38 90.94 72.67
C ALA A 229 -53.75 91.01 71.25
N SER A 230 -54.49 90.60 70.22
CA SER A 230 -54.06 90.67 68.83
C SER A 230 -53.99 92.12 68.31
N GLU A 231 -54.91 92.99 68.75
CA GLU A 231 -54.93 94.41 68.37
C GLU A 231 -53.70 95.18 68.89
N GLN A 232 -53.30 94.93 70.14
CA GLN A 232 -52.15 95.59 70.77
C GLN A 232 -50.82 95.19 70.10
N LEU A 233 -50.71 93.91 69.71
CA LEU A 233 -49.53 93.36 69.07
C LEU A 233 -49.31 93.92 67.65
N THR A 234 -50.37 94.02 66.85
CA THR A 234 -50.28 94.55 65.48
C THR A 234 -49.76 96.00 65.45
N ALA A 235 -50.19 96.84 66.40
CA ALA A 235 -49.72 98.23 66.49
C ALA A 235 -48.21 98.34 66.75
N GLN A 236 -47.60 97.34 67.39
CA GLN A 236 -46.15 97.29 67.62
C GLN A 236 -45.39 96.83 66.36
N ILE A 237 -45.93 95.87 65.61
CA ILE A 237 -45.31 95.29 64.42
C ILE A 237 -45.19 96.32 63.29
N LEU A 238 -46.25 97.11 63.03
CA LEU A 238 -46.25 98.10 61.95
C LEU A 238 -45.24 99.25 62.13
N ARG A 239 -44.76 99.49 63.36
CA ARG A 239 -43.69 100.48 63.61
C ARG A 239 -42.31 100.00 63.16
N LEU A 240 -42.09 98.69 63.11
CA LEU A 240 -40.81 98.09 62.73
C LEU A 240 -40.68 97.88 61.21
N ALA A 241 -41.79 97.92 60.48
CA ALA A 241 -41.83 97.72 59.03
C ALA A 241 -42.84 98.69 58.38
N PRO A 242 -42.47 99.98 58.21
CA PRO A 242 -43.39 101.02 57.73
C PRO A 242 -43.82 100.84 56.26
N ASP A 243 -43.05 100.06 55.48
CA ASP A 243 -43.30 99.82 54.06
C ASP A 243 -44.38 98.74 53.81
N VAL A 244 -44.95 98.14 54.87
CA VAL A 244 -45.96 97.07 54.77
C VAL A 244 -47.35 97.66 54.96
N ALA A 245 -48.13 97.71 53.87
CA ALA A 245 -49.53 98.13 53.91
C ALA A 245 -50.40 97.00 54.49
N TRP A 246 -51.00 97.23 55.67
CA TRP A 246 -51.87 96.25 56.33
C TRP A 246 -53.03 96.93 57.08
N THR A 247 -54.17 96.26 57.15
CA THR A 247 -55.43 96.76 57.73
C THR A 247 -56.05 95.72 58.67
N MET A 248 -56.55 96.16 59.84
CA MET A 248 -57.14 95.26 60.84
C MET A 248 -58.40 94.54 60.31
N PRO A 249 -58.53 93.21 60.51
CA PRO A 249 -59.75 92.46 60.17
C PRO A 249 -60.98 92.87 61.00
N ASP A 250 -62.16 92.78 60.39
CA ASP A 250 -63.45 93.18 60.98
C ASP A 250 -63.85 92.37 62.24
N VAL A 251 -64.79 92.89 63.04
CA VAL A 251 -65.29 92.30 64.30
C VAL A 251 -65.92 90.91 64.10
N SER A 252 -66.44 90.63 62.91
CA SER A 252 -67.03 89.35 62.52
C SER A 252 -66.02 88.23 62.20
N THR A 253 -64.73 88.56 62.13
CA THR A 253 -63.66 87.63 61.72
C THR A 253 -63.41 86.53 62.75
N ALA A 254 -63.35 85.27 62.30
CA ALA A 254 -63.07 84.10 63.14
C ALA A 254 -61.70 84.20 63.86
N SER A 255 -61.58 83.60 65.03
CA SER A 255 -60.39 83.69 65.89
C SER A 255 -59.11 83.12 65.28
N GLU A 256 -59.22 82.05 64.49
CA GLU A 256 -58.14 81.57 63.62
C GLU A 256 -57.78 82.63 62.61
N ALA A 257 -58.75 83.18 61.87
CA ALA A 257 -58.51 84.19 60.85
C ALA A 257 -57.92 85.50 61.43
N LEU A 258 -58.20 85.83 62.69
CA LEU A 258 -57.61 86.97 63.37
C LEU A 258 -56.17 86.72 63.82
N LEU A 259 -55.90 85.57 64.47
CA LEU A 259 -54.54 85.14 64.75
C LEU A 259 -53.73 84.96 63.48
N GLU A 260 -54.36 84.41 62.45
CA GLU A 260 -53.81 84.20 61.12
C GLU A 260 -53.50 85.54 60.49
N ALA A 261 -54.36 86.56 60.57
CA ALA A 261 -54.08 87.88 60.02
C ALA A 261 -52.89 88.60 60.71
N VAL A 262 -52.77 88.50 62.04
CA VAL A 262 -51.62 89.05 62.78
C VAL A 262 -50.36 88.20 62.54
N ALA A 263 -50.52 86.88 62.46
CA ALA A 263 -49.46 85.96 62.07
C ALA A 263 -49.09 86.08 60.59
N GLU A 264 -49.98 86.53 59.72
CA GLU A 264 -49.78 86.78 58.28
C GLU A 264 -49.01 88.07 58.10
N LEU A 265 -49.27 89.09 58.92
CA LEU A 265 -48.45 90.29 58.96
C LEU A 265 -47.02 89.96 59.39
N LEU A 266 -46.84 89.24 60.51
CA LEU A 266 -45.53 88.77 60.94
C LEU A 266 -44.89 87.82 59.94
N ARG A 267 -45.64 86.84 59.43
CA ARG A 267 -45.14 85.90 58.41
C ARG A 267 -44.84 86.59 57.10
N ALA A 268 -45.55 87.62 56.67
CA ALA A 268 -45.21 88.32 55.42
C ALA A 268 -43.85 89.00 55.55
N ILE A 269 -43.57 89.61 56.71
CA ILE A 269 -42.28 90.24 57.02
C ILE A 269 -41.20 89.16 57.18
N GLU A 270 -41.46 88.10 57.94
CA GLU A 270 -40.52 87.01 58.17
C GLU A 270 -40.30 86.10 56.95
N GLN A 271 -41.30 85.93 56.09
CA GLN A 271 -41.23 85.20 54.83
C GLN A 271 -40.40 85.99 53.85
N ARG A 272 -40.52 87.32 53.82
CA ARG A 272 -39.59 88.16 53.08
C ARG A 272 -38.17 88.01 53.60
N ASP A 273 -37.97 88.03 54.93
CA ASP A 273 -36.65 87.83 55.55
C ASP A 273 -36.09 86.42 55.32
N ARG A 274 -36.94 85.39 55.29
CA ARG A 274 -36.57 84.01 54.96
C ARG A 274 -36.25 83.85 53.48
N VAL A 275 -37.05 84.42 52.58
CA VAL A 275 -36.75 84.42 51.14
C VAL A 275 -35.42 85.12 50.87
N ASP A 276 -35.17 86.25 51.53
CA ASP A 276 -33.88 86.94 51.47
C ASP A 276 -32.75 86.07 52.08
N THR A 277 -33.00 85.38 53.20
CA THR A 277 -32.01 84.47 53.84
C THR A 277 -31.70 83.26 52.97
N ASP A 278 -32.71 82.58 52.42
CA ASP A 278 -32.57 81.40 51.56
C ASP A 278 -31.85 81.77 50.26
N ALA A 279 -32.16 82.94 49.68
CA ALA A 279 -31.44 83.47 48.52
C ALA A 279 -29.97 83.73 48.85
N VAL A 280 -29.67 84.34 50.00
CA VAL A 280 -28.31 84.62 50.46
C VAL A 280 -27.56 83.32 50.84
N ASP A 281 -28.23 82.31 51.38
CA ASP A 281 -27.65 81.02 51.73
C ASP A 281 -27.35 80.17 50.49
N ALA A 282 -28.22 80.22 49.48
CA ALA A 282 -27.95 79.64 48.17
C ALA A 282 -26.72 80.28 47.52
N LEU A 283 -26.60 81.62 47.59
CA LEU A 283 -25.42 82.34 47.12
C LEU A 283 -24.17 82.00 47.96
N ALA A 284 -24.30 81.84 49.28
CA ALA A 284 -23.20 81.44 50.16
C ALA A 284 -22.64 80.06 49.79
N LYS A 285 -23.55 79.10 49.52
CA LYS A 285 -23.18 77.76 49.10
C LYS A 285 -22.46 77.78 47.75
N MET A 286 -22.95 78.57 46.78
CA MET A 286 -22.29 78.74 45.49
C MET A 286 -20.89 79.36 45.63
N ALA A 287 -20.72 80.37 46.49
CA ALA A 287 -19.42 80.99 46.75
C ALA A 287 -18.44 80.03 47.41
N ALA A 288 -18.88 79.25 48.41
CA ALA A 288 -18.05 78.24 49.07
C ALA A 288 -17.63 77.10 48.12
N GLU A 289 -18.55 76.62 47.28
CA GLU A 289 -18.25 75.60 46.26
C GLU A 289 -17.28 76.14 45.19
N PHE A 290 -17.39 77.41 44.82
CA PHE A 290 -16.50 78.07 43.86
C PHE A 290 -15.07 78.25 44.41
N GLU A 291 -14.94 78.68 45.68
CA GLU A 291 -13.66 78.78 46.37
C GLU A 291 -13.00 77.41 46.57
N ALA A 292 -13.75 76.41 47.02
CA ALA A 292 -13.25 75.05 47.21
C ALA A 292 -12.74 74.44 45.90
N ALA A 293 -13.48 74.58 44.80
CA ALA A 293 -13.04 74.13 43.48
C ALA A 293 -11.79 74.90 43.00
N GLY A 294 -11.67 76.19 43.32
CA GLY A 294 -10.49 77.01 43.06
C GLY A 294 -9.24 76.53 43.81
N ALA A 295 -9.38 76.23 45.11
CA ALA A 295 -8.29 75.70 45.93
C ALA A 295 -7.83 74.31 45.42
N GLU A 296 -8.78 73.42 45.11
CA GLU A 296 -8.46 72.10 44.55
C GLU A 296 -7.74 72.20 43.20
N THR A 297 -8.17 73.12 42.31
CA THR A 297 -7.52 73.37 41.02
C THR A 297 -6.04 73.76 41.16
N LEU A 298 -5.72 74.63 42.13
CA LEU A 298 -4.34 75.06 42.38
C LEU A 298 -3.46 73.89 42.85
N THR A 299 -3.98 73.07 43.77
CA THR A 299 -3.24 71.90 44.28
C THR A 299 -3.01 70.84 43.20
N LEU A 300 -4.03 70.54 42.39
CA LEU A 300 -3.94 69.55 41.32
C LEU A 300 -3.04 70.01 40.17
N ARG A 301 -3.00 71.31 39.87
CA ARG A 301 -2.08 71.84 38.84
C ARG A 301 -0.61 71.61 39.24
N GLY A 302 -0.25 71.85 40.50
CA GLY A 302 1.10 71.56 40.99
C GLY A 302 1.44 70.05 40.96
N LEU A 303 0.46 69.19 41.27
CA LEU A 303 0.63 67.74 41.16
C LEU A 303 0.83 67.31 39.69
N ALA A 304 0.03 67.86 38.76
CA ALA A 304 0.10 67.55 37.33
C ALA A 304 1.47 67.90 36.73
N GLU A 305 2.05 69.04 37.10
CA GLU A 305 3.41 69.44 36.67
C GLU A 305 4.47 68.42 37.15
N THR A 306 4.36 67.92 38.39
CA THR A 306 5.31 66.88 38.87
C THR A 306 5.12 65.52 38.21
N ILE A 307 3.90 65.19 37.76
CA ILE A 307 3.61 63.95 37.02
C ILE A 307 4.19 64.06 35.61
N GLU A 308 4.06 65.23 34.96
CA GLU A 308 4.64 65.48 33.64
C GLU A 308 6.17 65.30 33.62
N LEU A 309 6.87 65.82 34.63
CA LEU A 309 8.32 65.63 34.77
C LEU A 309 8.70 64.15 34.96
N ARG A 310 7.95 63.42 35.79
CA ARG A 310 8.17 61.97 36.00
C ARG A 310 7.92 61.16 34.73
N ARG A 311 6.87 61.49 33.98
CA ARG A 311 6.56 60.88 32.69
C ARG A 311 7.69 61.13 31.68
N ALA A 312 8.19 62.35 31.56
CA ALA A 312 9.30 62.67 30.66
C ALA A 312 10.56 61.85 30.98
N ALA A 313 10.88 61.68 32.27
CA ALA A 313 11.98 60.83 32.69
C ALA A 313 11.74 59.32 32.42
N ALA A 314 10.50 58.84 32.54
CA ALA A 314 10.14 57.46 32.22
C ALA A 314 10.25 57.16 30.72
N VAL A 315 9.84 58.10 29.86
CA VAL A 315 9.97 58.01 28.39
C VAL A 315 11.44 57.87 27.97
N GLU A 316 12.34 58.67 28.54
CA GLU A 316 13.76 58.61 28.16
C GLU A 316 14.39 57.27 28.59
N LYS A 317 14.09 56.78 29.80
CA LYS A 317 14.56 55.46 30.26
C LYS A 317 14.03 54.31 29.39
N LEU A 318 12.78 54.38 28.94
CA LEU A 318 12.21 53.41 28.02
C LEU A 318 12.99 53.41 26.70
N ARG A 319 13.28 54.59 26.14
CA ARG A 319 14.05 54.73 24.91
C ARG A 319 15.46 54.14 25.00
N GLU A 320 16.16 54.38 26.12
CA GLU A 320 17.48 53.79 26.38
C GLU A 320 17.42 52.25 26.45
N ALA A 321 16.41 51.70 27.12
CA ALA A 321 16.20 50.27 27.25
C ALA A 321 15.82 49.60 25.91
N GLU A 322 15.00 50.25 25.08
CA GLU A 322 14.69 49.80 23.72
C GLU A 322 15.95 49.74 22.84
N ALA A 323 16.80 50.76 22.91
CA ALA A 323 18.06 50.77 22.18
C ALA A 323 19.03 49.67 22.66
N ALA A 324 19.08 49.41 23.97
CA ALA A 324 19.89 48.32 24.54
C ALA A 324 19.37 46.94 24.09
N HIS A 325 18.05 46.73 24.13
CA HIS A 325 17.43 45.49 23.68
C HIS A 325 17.64 45.23 22.19
N LEU A 326 17.52 46.28 21.35
CA LEU A 326 17.81 46.18 19.92
C LEU A 326 19.25 45.74 19.68
N ARG A 327 20.23 46.36 20.36
CA ARG A 327 21.65 45.98 20.24
C ARG A 327 21.88 44.52 20.62
N ALA A 328 21.38 44.07 21.78
CA ALA A 328 21.52 42.69 22.22
C ALA A 328 20.93 41.70 21.20
N THR A 329 19.74 42.00 20.67
CA THR A 329 19.07 41.16 19.67
C THR A 329 19.86 41.11 18.36
N THR A 330 20.42 42.23 17.91
CA THR A 330 21.24 42.25 16.68
C THR A 330 22.54 41.46 16.81
N THR A 331 23.17 41.48 18.00
CA THR A 331 24.37 40.68 18.28
C THR A 331 24.05 39.20 18.23
N LEU A 332 22.99 38.76 18.93
CA LEU A 332 22.55 37.36 18.91
C LEU A 332 22.23 36.88 17.48
N ALA A 333 21.53 37.70 16.69
CA ALA A 333 21.20 37.37 15.30
C ALA A 333 22.45 37.29 14.38
N ALA A 334 23.55 37.97 14.72
CA ALA A 334 24.82 37.82 14.00
C ALA A 334 25.49 36.48 14.35
N SER A 335 25.53 36.12 15.63
CA SER A 335 26.07 34.83 16.10
C SER A 335 25.27 33.64 15.57
N GLU A 336 23.93 33.72 15.53
CA GLU A 336 23.06 32.69 14.96
C GLU A 336 23.32 32.46 13.46
N ARG A 337 23.57 33.52 12.69
CA ARG A 337 23.95 33.42 11.28
C ARG A 337 25.31 32.74 11.10
N GLN A 338 26.29 33.06 11.95
CA GLN A 338 27.60 32.40 11.92
C GLN A 338 27.49 30.91 12.28
N ALA A 339 26.66 30.56 13.26
CA ALA A 339 26.41 29.17 13.64
C ALA A 339 25.75 28.39 12.50
N ALA A 340 24.77 28.98 11.82
CA ALA A 340 24.13 28.36 10.66
C ALA A 340 25.12 28.09 9.50
N GLN A 341 26.04 29.03 9.23
CA GLN A 341 27.09 28.86 8.24
C GLN A 341 28.07 27.74 8.62
N ALA A 342 28.51 27.69 9.87
CA ALA A 342 29.38 26.63 10.38
C ALA A 342 28.69 25.26 10.32
N GLN A 343 27.41 25.18 10.67
CA GLN A 343 26.62 23.95 10.56
C GLN A 343 26.50 23.47 9.11
N ALA A 344 26.21 24.37 8.18
CA ALA A 344 26.17 24.04 6.75
C ALA A 344 27.52 23.50 6.25
N ARG A 345 28.65 24.09 6.70
CA ARG A 345 29.99 23.59 6.37
C ARG A 345 30.24 22.19 6.93
N SER A 346 29.80 21.89 8.16
CA SER A 346 29.91 20.56 8.76
C SER A 346 29.14 19.49 7.96
N VAL A 347 27.92 19.82 7.51
CA VAL A 347 27.12 18.92 6.65
C VAL A 347 27.82 18.66 5.32
N THR A 348 28.37 19.71 4.70
CA THR A 348 29.16 19.58 3.46
C THR A 348 30.36 18.65 3.64
N LEU A 349 31.15 18.82 4.71
CA LEU A 349 32.30 17.96 5.01
C LEU A 349 31.88 16.49 5.19
N THR A 350 30.76 16.25 5.89
CA THR A 350 30.20 14.90 6.10
C THR A 350 29.79 14.26 4.76
N ARG A 351 29.10 15.00 3.89
CA ARG A 351 28.69 14.54 2.56
C ARG A 351 29.90 14.20 1.69
N VAL A 352 30.92 15.05 1.69
CA VAL A 352 32.17 14.80 0.95
C VAL A 352 32.87 13.55 1.46
N ARG A 353 32.97 13.35 2.79
CA ARG A 353 33.57 12.13 3.37
C ARG A 353 32.82 10.86 2.94
N ALA A 354 31.49 10.89 2.95
CA ALA A 354 30.66 9.76 2.51
C ALA A 354 30.90 9.44 1.02
N ALA A 355 30.89 10.46 0.16
CA ALA A 355 31.14 10.31 -1.27
C ALA A 355 32.57 9.79 -1.55
N LEU A 356 33.58 10.23 -0.79
CA LEU A 356 34.96 9.74 -0.92
C LEU A 356 35.07 8.25 -0.54
N ARG A 357 34.42 7.82 0.54
CA ARG A 357 34.37 6.40 0.94
C ARG A 357 33.68 5.53 -0.12
N GLN A 358 32.56 6.03 -0.67
CA GLN A 358 31.86 5.35 -1.77
C GLN A 358 32.75 5.22 -2.99
N LEU A 359 33.43 6.30 -3.40
CA LEU A 359 34.36 6.29 -4.53
C LEU A 359 35.47 5.25 -4.34
N GLN A 360 36.14 5.27 -3.19
CA GLN A 360 37.21 4.31 -2.87
C GLN A 360 36.70 2.87 -2.86
N GLY A 361 35.53 2.63 -2.26
CA GLY A 361 34.91 1.30 -2.20
C GLY A 361 34.50 0.77 -3.57
N SER A 362 33.94 1.60 -4.44
CA SER A 362 33.57 1.21 -5.80
C SER A 362 34.78 1.03 -6.71
N GLN A 363 35.83 1.83 -6.55
CA GLN A 363 37.11 1.62 -7.25
C GLN A 363 37.77 0.30 -6.88
N ALA A 364 37.80 -0.06 -5.59
CA ALA A 364 38.33 -1.34 -5.14
C ALA A 364 37.52 -2.53 -5.70
N ARG A 365 36.18 -2.46 -5.64
CA ARG A 365 35.29 -3.48 -6.22
C ARG A 365 35.50 -3.64 -7.72
N ARG A 366 35.63 -2.53 -8.46
CA ARG A 366 35.93 -2.56 -9.89
C ARG A 366 37.25 -3.28 -10.18
N ALA A 367 38.32 -2.96 -9.44
CA ALA A 367 39.62 -3.60 -9.62
C ALA A 367 39.57 -5.12 -9.39
N GLU A 368 38.81 -5.58 -8.39
CA GLU A 368 38.58 -7.01 -8.14
C GLU A 368 37.80 -7.68 -9.29
N ILE A 369 36.77 -7.02 -9.82
CA ILE A 369 35.99 -7.52 -10.96
C ILE A 369 36.85 -7.60 -12.23
N ASP A 370 37.69 -6.59 -12.47
CA ASP A 370 38.62 -6.55 -13.61
C ASP A 370 39.60 -7.75 -13.53
N GLU A 371 40.16 -8.06 -12.36
CA GLU A 371 41.01 -9.24 -12.16
C GLU A 371 40.25 -10.56 -12.41
N GLN A 372 39.00 -10.68 -11.95
CA GLN A 372 38.17 -11.86 -12.19
C GLN A 372 37.82 -12.03 -13.68
N LEU A 373 37.58 -10.93 -14.41
CA LEU A 373 37.35 -10.94 -15.85
C LEU A 373 38.59 -11.38 -16.62
N GLU A 374 39.78 -10.94 -16.23
CA GLU A 374 41.05 -11.37 -16.84
C GLU A 374 41.24 -12.89 -16.66
N ARG A 375 41.07 -13.40 -15.44
CA ARG A 375 41.16 -14.84 -15.14
C ARG A 375 40.16 -15.66 -15.97
N SER A 376 38.90 -15.22 -15.99
CA SER A 376 37.83 -15.89 -16.74
C SER A 376 38.08 -15.88 -18.26
N THR A 377 38.69 -14.81 -18.77
CA THR A 377 39.10 -14.71 -20.18
C THR A 377 40.22 -15.71 -20.51
N ALA A 378 41.21 -15.84 -19.63
CA ALA A 378 42.28 -16.83 -19.78
C ALA A 378 41.76 -18.28 -19.66
N ASP A 379 40.81 -18.55 -18.75
CA ASP A 379 40.15 -19.86 -18.62
C ASP A 379 39.37 -20.21 -19.90
N THR A 380 38.60 -19.26 -20.44
CA THR A 380 37.85 -19.45 -21.69
C THR A 380 38.79 -19.85 -22.84
N GLY A 381 39.92 -19.16 -23.00
CA GLY A 381 40.91 -19.47 -24.04
C GLY A 381 41.55 -20.86 -23.88
N ARG A 382 41.80 -21.30 -22.63
CA ARG A 382 42.29 -22.66 -22.35
C ARG A 382 41.26 -23.73 -22.71
N ILE A 383 39.98 -23.50 -22.39
CA ILE A 383 38.89 -24.44 -22.70
C ILE A 383 38.69 -24.53 -24.23
N GLU A 384 38.72 -23.41 -24.95
CA GLU A 384 38.62 -23.37 -26.41
C GLU A 384 39.73 -24.16 -27.09
N ALA A 385 40.98 -24.00 -26.64
CA ALA A 385 42.10 -24.80 -27.13
C ALA A 385 41.91 -26.30 -26.87
N GLY A 386 41.37 -26.66 -25.69
CA GLY A 386 41.05 -28.05 -25.34
C GLY A 386 39.96 -28.66 -26.23
N ILE A 387 38.89 -27.92 -26.50
CA ILE A 387 37.81 -28.32 -27.42
C ILE A 387 38.36 -28.53 -28.84
N ALA A 388 39.21 -27.61 -29.32
CA ALA A 388 39.84 -27.74 -30.64
C ALA A 388 40.73 -29.00 -30.74
N ALA A 389 41.51 -29.29 -29.70
CA ALA A 389 42.34 -30.49 -29.63
C ALA A 389 41.50 -31.78 -29.65
N LEU A 390 40.43 -31.84 -28.85
CA LEU A 390 39.51 -32.99 -28.79
C LEU A 390 38.82 -33.22 -30.15
N ARG A 391 38.38 -32.16 -30.84
CA ARG A 391 37.83 -32.26 -32.21
C ARG A 391 38.85 -32.81 -33.21
N GLY A 392 40.12 -32.40 -33.09
CA GLY A 392 41.22 -32.95 -33.88
C GLY A 392 41.44 -34.45 -33.63
N SER A 393 41.45 -34.87 -32.37
CA SER A 393 41.56 -36.28 -31.99
C SER A 393 40.38 -37.12 -32.48
N LEU A 394 39.16 -36.59 -32.42
CA LEU A 394 37.96 -37.26 -32.94
C LEU A 394 38.06 -37.51 -34.45
N ASN A 395 38.48 -36.50 -35.22
CA ASN A 395 38.70 -36.64 -36.67
C ASN A 395 39.78 -37.67 -37.00
N GLN A 396 40.87 -37.71 -36.25
CA GLN A 396 41.92 -38.70 -36.44
C GLN A 396 41.45 -40.13 -36.09
N ALA A 397 40.69 -40.27 -34.99
CA ALA A 397 40.17 -41.54 -34.50
C ALA A 397 39.09 -42.14 -35.43
N THR A 398 38.29 -41.30 -36.07
CA THR A 398 37.30 -41.71 -37.09
C THR A 398 38.00 -42.08 -38.41
N GLY A 399 38.99 -41.31 -38.85
CA GLY A 399 39.80 -41.59 -40.05
C GLY A 399 40.50 -42.95 -39.99
N LYS A 400 41.25 -43.23 -38.92
CA LYS A 400 41.96 -44.53 -38.76
C LYS A 400 41.02 -45.75 -38.79
N ARG A 401 39.80 -45.61 -38.27
CA ARG A 401 38.79 -46.68 -38.29
C ARG A 401 38.16 -46.85 -39.67
N ALA A 402 38.07 -45.79 -40.47
CA ALA A 402 37.68 -45.87 -41.88
C ALA A 402 38.77 -46.55 -42.71
N ASP A 403 40.05 -46.21 -42.49
CA ASP A 403 41.19 -46.85 -43.15
C ASP A 403 41.24 -48.36 -42.84
N ARG A 404 40.97 -48.75 -41.59
CA ARG A 404 40.86 -50.16 -41.18
C ARG A 404 39.76 -50.91 -41.91
N ARG A 405 38.59 -50.28 -42.12
CA ARG A 405 37.50 -50.89 -42.91
C ARG A 405 37.93 -51.12 -44.35
N ALA A 406 38.54 -50.12 -44.99
CA ALA A 406 39.03 -50.24 -46.36
C ALA A 406 40.10 -51.33 -46.52
N LEU A 407 41.05 -51.42 -45.58
CA LEU A 407 42.09 -52.45 -45.59
C LEU A 407 41.53 -53.87 -45.37
N SER A 408 40.54 -54.01 -44.49
CA SER A 408 39.81 -55.28 -44.28
C SER A 408 39.10 -55.76 -45.55
N ASP A 409 38.50 -54.85 -46.32
CA ASP A 409 37.86 -55.19 -47.59
C ASP A 409 38.88 -55.66 -48.64
N HIS A 410 40.05 -55.01 -48.69
CA HIS A 410 41.16 -55.40 -49.57
C HIS A 410 41.72 -56.80 -49.26
N VAL A 411 41.92 -57.12 -47.97
CA VAL A 411 42.35 -58.46 -47.53
C VAL A 411 41.36 -59.53 -47.98
N THR A 412 40.06 -59.26 -47.85
CA THR A 412 39.00 -60.20 -48.24
C THR A 412 39.02 -60.52 -49.74
N LEU A 413 39.22 -59.50 -50.57
CA LEU A 413 39.36 -59.67 -52.03
C LEU A 413 40.64 -60.42 -52.41
N ALA A 414 41.77 -60.14 -51.74
CA ALA A 414 43.04 -60.81 -51.97
C ALA A 414 42.99 -62.32 -51.66
N ARG A 415 42.33 -62.72 -50.56
CA ARG A 415 42.09 -64.14 -50.22
C ARG A 415 41.31 -64.87 -51.30
N ARG A 416 40.22 -64.26 -51.78
CA ARG A 416 39.35 -64.85 -52.79
C ARG A 416 40.10 -65.12 -54.11
N ARG A 417 40.99 -64.21 -54.51
CA ARG A 417 41.87 -64.40 -55.68
C ARG A 417 42.86 -65.56 -55.50
N ALA A 418 43.48 -65.68 -54.33
CA ALA A 418 44.44 -66.75 -54.03
C ALA A 418 43.81 -68.15 -54.12
N GLU A 419 42.60 -68.33 -53.58
CA GLU A 419 41.88 -69.60 -53.61
C GLU A 419 41.50 -70.05 -55.03
N ILE A 420 41.04 -69.11 -55.88
CA ILE A 420 40.62 -69.41 -57.26
C ILE A 420 41.84 -69.78 -58.11
N SER A 421 42.95 -69.06 -57.96
CA SER A 421 44.22 -69.34 -58.66
C SER A 421 44.75 -70.75 -58.35
N ALA A 422 44.72 -71.16 -57.08
CA ALA A 422 45.15 -72.51 -56.68
C ALA A 422 44.31 -73.62 -57.34
N LYS A 423 42.98 -73.43 -57.43
CA LYS A 423 42.08 -74.38 -58.10
C LYS A 423 42.35 -74.48 -59.61
N LEU A 424 42.63 -73.35 -60.27
CA LEU A 424 42.92 -73.29 -61.71
C LEU A 424 44.22 -74.04 -62.06
N SER A 425 45.26 -73.91 -61.23
CA SER A 425 46.54 -74.60 -61.42
C SER A 425 46.38 -76.14 -61.41
N ILE A 426 45.57 -76.67 -60.49
CA ILE A 426 45.29 -78.11 -60.39
C ILE A 426 44.57 -78.61 -61.65
N THR A 427 43.56 -77.88 -62.14
CA THR A 427 42.78 -78.27 -63.33
C THR A 427 43.65 -78.30 -64.59
N ARG A 428 44.56 -77.33 -64.76
CA ARG A 428 45.49 -77.27 -65.91
C ARG A 428 46.46 -78.45 -65.94
N ALA A 429 47.05 -78.80 -64.80
CA ALA A 429 47.99 -79.91 -64.70
C ALA A 429 47.36 -81.26 -65.16
N GLU A 430 46.08 -81.48 -64.89
CA GLU A 430 45.38 -82.71 -65.29
C GLU A 430 45.02 -82.71 -66.79
N ILE A 431 44.71 -81.55 -67.38
CA ILE A 431 44.50 -81.40 -68.84
C ILE A 431 45.81 -81.71 -69.59
N ASP A 432 46.93 -81.16 -69.13
CA ASP A 432 48.24 -81.37 -69.74
C ASP A 432 48.66 -82.85 -69.72
N ARG A 433 48.31 -83.57 -68.64
CA ARG A 433 48.59 -85.01 -68.49
C ARG A 433 47.83 -85.89 -69.49
N LEU A 434 46.56 -85.59 -69.77
CA LEU A 434 45.68 -86.43 -70.60
C LEU A 434 45.78 -86.13 -72.10
N THR A 435 46.23 -84.94 -72.48
CA THR A 435 46.36 -84.49 -73.88
C THR A 435 47.21 -85.40 -74.77
N PRO A 436 48.43 -85.86 -74.38
CA PRO A 436 49.26 -86.70 -75.25
C PRO A 436 48.69 -88.11 -75.46
N LEU A 437 47.93 -88.65 -74.50
CA LEU A 437 47.31 -89.99 -74.61
C LEU A 437 46.25 -90.04 -75.73
N LEU A 438 45.57 -88.92 -75.95
CA LEU A 438 44.48 -88.81 -76.92
C LEU A 438 44.97 -88.63 -78.37
N ALA A 439 46.15 -88.03 -78.56
CA ALA A 439 46.74 -87.79 -79.87
C ALA A 439 47.30 -89.06 -80.55
N SER A 440 47.54 -90.13 -79.78
CA SER A 440 48.23 -91.35 -80.26
C SER A 440 47.32 -92.42 -80.88
N ARG A 441 45.98 -92.26 -80.87
CA ARG A 441 45.04 -93.25 -81.40
C ARG A 441 44.16 -92.66 -82.52
N GLN A 442 44.30 -93.16 -83.75
CA GLN A 442 43.52 -92.68 -84.91
C GLN A 442 42.21 -93.47 -85.07
N ALA A 443 41.07 -92.83 -84.73
CA ALA A 443 39.74 -93.44 -84.78
C ALA A 443 39.28 -93.87 -86.20
N GLY A 444 39.85 -93.27 -87.25
CA GLY A 444 39.49 -93.58 -88.64
C GLY A 444 40.00 -94.94 -89.12
N GLU A 445 41.24 -95.30 -88.79
CA GLU A 445 41.88 -96.55 -89.22
C GLU A 445 41.25 -97.78 -88.54
N LEU A 446 40.91 -97.67 -87.25
CA LEU A 446 40.30 -98.75 -86.47
C LEU A 446 38.88 -99.10 -86.97
N ARG A 447 38.11 -98.12 -87.45
CA ARG A 447 36.76 -98.36 -88.01
C ARG A 447 36.81 -99.08 -89.36
N ALA A 448 37.77 -98.75 -90.22
CA ALA A 448 37.96 -99.41 -91.50
C ALA A 448 38.42 -100.87 -91.36
N GLN A 449 39.31 -101.17 -90.40
CA GLN A 449 39.76 -102.54 -90.12
C GLN A 449 38.63 -103.47 -89.66
N ARG A 450 37.67 -102.95 -88.88
CA ARG A 450 36.49 -103.72 -88.44
C ARG A 450 35.61 -104.17 -89.62
N GLU A 451 35.36 -103.29 -90.59
CA GLU A 451 34.50 -103.60 -91.74
C GLU A 451 35.07 -104.73 -92.62
N GLU A 452 36.38 -104.76 -92.80
CA GLU A 452 37.05 -105.77 -93.63
C GLU A 452 37.03 -107.17 -92.98
N LEU A 453 37.28 -107.25 -91.67
CA LEU A 453 37.27 -108.53 -90.94
C LEU A 453 35.89 -109.20 -90.91
N VAL A 454 34.82 -108.42 -90.84
CA VAL A 454 33.43 -108.93 -90.86
C VAL A 454 33.09 -109.58 -92.20
N LYS A 455 33.55 -109.01 -93.33
CA LYS A 455 33.35 -109.60 -94.66
C LYS A 455 34.04 -110.96 -94.80
N GLN A 456 35.27 -111.08 -94.34
CA GLN A 456 36.07 -112.30 -94.48
C GLN A 456 35.48 -113.46 -93.67
N TYR A 457 34.93 -113.19 -92.47
CA TYR A 457 34.30 -114.20 -91.63
C TYR A 457 33.07 -114.84 -92.29
N ALA A 458 32.25 -114.05 -93.00
CA ALA A 458 31.06 -114.55 -93.69
C ALA A 458 31.38 -115.56 -94.80
N ALA A 459 32.49 -115.37 -95.52
CA ALA A 459 32.92 -116.25 -96.61
C ALA A 459 33.39 -117.63 -96.11
N ALA A 460 34.11 -117.69 -94.99
CA ALA A 460 34.61 -118.93 -94.42
C ALA A 460 33.47 -119.89 -93.98
N GLN A 461 32.36 -119.33 -93.47
CA GLN A 461 31.25 -120.12 -92.94
C GLN A 461 30.44 -120.85 -94.02
N ALA A 462 30.38 -120.29 -95.23
CA ALA A 462 29.74 -120.93 -96.37
C ALA A 462 30.50 -122.20 -96.83
N LEU A 463 31.83 -122.20 -96.72
CA LEU A 463 32.70 -123.30 -97.14
C LEU A 463 32.55 -124.54 -96.24
N ILE A 464 32.49 -124.35 -94.92
CA ILE A 464 32.33 -125.41 -93.90
C ILE A 464 31.05 -126.22 -94.13
N THR A 465 29.97 -125.53 -94.51
CA THR A 465 28.65 -126.15 -94.69
C THR A 465 28.62 -127.15 -95.86
N ARG A 466 29.36 -126.85 -96.94
CA ARG A 466 29.43 -127.68 -98.14
C ARG A 466 30.17 -129.00 -97.90
N ILE A 467 31.35 -128.95 -97.28
CA ILE A 467 32.23 -130.11 -97.09
C ILE A 467 31.59 -131.17 -96.17
N THR A 468 30.75 -130.75 -95.22
CA THR A 468 30.08 -131.67 -94.28
C THR A 468 29.04 -132.58 -94.95
N ALA A 469 28.44 -132.15 -96.07
CA ALA A 469 27.41 -132.91 -96.77
C ALA A 469 27.99 -134.09 -97.58
N ASP A 470 29.17 -133.90 -98.18
CA ASP A 470 29.80 -134.88 -99.09
C ASP A 470 30.31 -136.12 -98.34
N LEU A 471 30.71 -135.98 -97.06
CA LEU A 471 31.26 -137.07 -96.25
C LEU A 471 30.23 -138.18 -95.94
N ARG A 472 28.95 -137.83 -95.74
CA ARG A 472 27.90 -138.78 -95.35
C ARG A 472 27.49 -139.74 -96.47
N ALA A 473 27.51 -139.29 -97.71
CA ALA A 473 27.06 -140.10 -98.85
C ALA A 473 28.03 -141.23 -99.25
N HIS A 474 29.24 -141.23 -98.67
CA HIS A 474 30.30 -142.16 -99.02
C HIS A 474 30.32 -143.42 -98.12
N ASP A 475 29.98 -143.31 -96.84
CA ASP A 475 30.03 -144.44 -95.89
C ASP A 475 28.92 -145.48 -96.13
N ASP A 476 27.71 -145.05 -96.50
CA ASP A 476 26.56 -145.97 -96.70
C ASP A 476 26.78 -147.00 -97.83
N ARG A 477 27.62 -146.66 -98.83
CA ARG A 477 27.90 -147.53 -99.99
C ARG A 477 28.87 -148.67 -99.70
N ALA A 478 29.80 -148.49 -98.76
CA ALA A 478 30.86 -149.45 -98.49
C ALA A 478 30.38 -150.67 -97.69
N GLN A 479 29.38 -150.48 -96.82
CA GLN A 479 28.96 -151.51 -95.86
C GLN A 479 28.15 -152.65 -96.49
N ALA A 480 27.36 -152.38 -97.55
CA ALA A 480 26.52 -153.37 -98.21
C ALA A 480 27.31 -154.45 -99.00
N ILE A 481 28.54 -154.16 -99.44
CA ILE A 481 29.36 -155.07 -100.26
C ILE A 481 30.09 -156.10 -99.38
N ALA A 482 30.48 -155.72 -98.16
CA ALA A 482 31.26 -156.58 -97.26
C ALA A 482 30.45 -157.76 -96.68
N GLU A 483 29.15 -157.57 -96.44
CA GLU A 483 28.29 -158.62 -95.84
C GLU A 483 28.02 -159.79 -96.80
N ALA A 484 27.96 -159.56 -98.11
CA ALA A 484 27.66 -160.59 -99.11
C ALA A 484 28.81 -161.61 -99.30
N VAL A 485 30.06 -161.17 -99.15
CA VAL A 485 31.25 -162.02 -99.39
C VAL A 485 31.54 -162.96 -98.20
N SER A 486 31.21 -162.53 -96.97
CA SER A 486 31.45 -163.28 -95.74
C SER A 486 30.61 -164.58 -95.65
N VAL A 487 29.37 -164.54 -96.12
CA VAL A 487 28.45 -165.69 -96.08
C VAL A 487 28.90 -166.83 -96.99
N ILE A 488 29.49 -166.50 -98.16
CA ILE A 488 29.99 -167.48 -99.13
C ILE A 488 31.25 -168.18 -98.58
N ALA A 489 32.13 -167.44 -97.92
CA ALA A 489 33.38 -167.98 -97.38
C ALA A 489 33.18 -169.02 -96.26
N HIS A 490 32.08 -168.94 -95.49
CA HIS A 490 31.83 -169.83 -94.36
C HIS A 490 31.31 -171.23 -94.74
N ARG A 491 30.89 -171.44 -95.99
CA ARG A 491 30.32 -172.73 -96.45
C ARG A 491 31.25 -173.57 -97.32
N LEU A 492 32.52 -173.20 -97.45
CA LEU A 492 33.51 -173.89 -98.27
C LEU A 492 34.48 -174.72 -97.39
N SER A 493 34.64 -176.00 -97.71
CA SER A 493 35.52 -176.94 -97.00
C SER A 493 36.83 -177.20 -97.77
N HIS A 494 37.83 -177.79 -97.11
CA HIS A 494 39.20 -177.95 -97.65
C HIS A 494 39.28 -178.86 -98.89
N ASP A 495 38.35 -179.80 -99.03
CA ASP A 495 38.32 -180.76 -100.15
C ASP A 495 37.43 -180.31 -101.32
N ASP A 496 36.79 -179.13 -101.20
CA ASP A 496 35.95 -178.56 -102.25
C ASP A 496 36.82 -177.99 -103.39
N THR A 497 36.86 -178.73 -104.49
CA THR A 497 37.64 -178.37 -105.69
C THR A 497 36.84 -177.57 -106.71
N SER A 498 35.58 -177.18 -106.44
CA SER A 498 34.70 -176.45 -107.36
C SER A 498 33.96 -175.29 -106.67
N CYS A 499 34.01 -174.09 -107.26
CA CYS A 499 33.36 -172.90 -106.71
C CYS A 499 31.82 -172.92 -106.89
N PRO A 500 31.01 -172.69 -105.84
CA PRO A 500 29.55 -172.73 -105.92
C PRO A 500 28.92 -171.54 -106.66
N VAL A 501 29.67 -170.46 -106.94
CA VAL A 501 29.17 -169.30 -107.69
C VAL A 501 29.49 -169.41 -109.19
N CYS A 502 30.63 -170.02 -109.56
CA CYS A 502 31.11 -170.01 -110.95
C CYS A 502 31.65 -171.37 -111.49
N ALA A 503 31.54 -172.46 -110.71
CA ALA A 503 31.90 -173.84 -111.06
C ALA A 503 33.38 -174.13 -111.43
N SER A 504 34.25 -173.11 -111.46
CA SER A 504 35.68 -173.23 -111.76
C SER A 504 36.41 -174.20 -110.81
N ARG A 505 37.29 -175.05 -111.37
CA ARG A 505 38.06 -176.05 -110.61
C ARG A 505 39.38 -175.50 -110.09
N PHE A 506 39.69 -175.76 -108.82
CA PHE A 506 40.92 -175.33 -108.16
C PHE A 506 41.61 -176.49 -107.44
N PRO A 507 42.95 -176.49 -107.33
CA PRO A 507 43.70 -177.48 -106.56
C PRO A 507 43.25 -177.53 -105.08
N PRO A 508 43.34 -178.70 -104.41
CA PRO A 508 42.95 -178.85 -103.01
C PRO A 508 43.63 -177.79 -102.13
N GLY A 509 42.82 -177.05 -101.35
CA GLY A 509 43.29 -175.99 -100.46
C GLY A 509 43.43 -174.57 -101.05
N GLN A 510 43.33 -174.37 -102.37
CA GLN A 510 43.57 -173.05 -102.98
C GLN A 510 42.33 -172.13 -102.98
N LEU A 511 41.12 -172.68 -103.07
CA LEU A 511 39.86 -171.91 -103.08
C LEU A 511 39.57 -171.23 -101.72
N ALA A 512 39.82 -171.96 -100.62
CA ALA A 512 39.64 -171.47 -99.26
C ALA A 512 40.64 -170.36 -98.88
N LYS A 513 41.79 -170.29 -99.57
CA LYS A 513 42.80 -169.26 -99.36
C LYS A 513 42.40 -167.92 -100.01
N LEU A 514 41.88 -167.96 -101.25
CA LEU A 514 41.40 -166.77 -101.97
C LEU A 514 40.19 -166.10 -101.31
N ALA A 515 39.27 -166.89 -100.74
CA ALA A 515 38.10 -166.35 -100.03
C ALA A 515 38.44 -165.67 -98.70
N LYS A 516 39.55 -166.04 -98.04
CA LYS A 516 40.03 -165.42 -96.81
C LYS A 516 40.90 -164.18 -97.03
N GLU A 517 41.62 -164.11 -98.16
CA GLU A 517 42.46 -162.94 -98.48
C GLU A 517 41.63 -161.72 -98.92
N GLN A 518 40.42 -161.90 -99.48
CA GLN A 518 39.57 -160.79 -99.94
C GLN A 518 38.82 -160.04 -98.82
N SER A 519 38.71 -160.58 -97.60
CA SER A 519 38.03 -159.89 -96.49
C SER A 519 38.90 -158.82 -95.80
N ALA A 520 40.14 -158.64 -96.25
CA ALA A 520 41.13 -157.74 -95.62
C ALA A 520 41.54 -156.55 -96.50
N ALA A 521 40.93 -156.34 -97.66
CA ALA A 521 41.25 -155.23 -98.55
C ALA A 521 40.00 -154.44 -98.94
N ASP A 522 39.77 -153.30 -98.26
CA ASP A 522 39.65 -151.97 -98.88
C ASP A 522 38.97 -150.95 -97.95
N ALA A 523 39.68 -149.87 -97.61
CA ALA A 523 39.09 -148.59 -97.19
C ALA A 523 40.10 -147.44 -97.37
N ARG A 524 40.11 -146.80 -98.54
CA ARG A 524 40.69 -145.46 -98.76
C ARG A 524 39.79 -144.69 -99.73
N PRO A 525 38.77 -143.94 -99.24
CA PRO A 525 38.68 -142.51 -99.57
C PRO A 525 38.26 -141.52 -98.43
N ALA A 526 37.98 -141.95 -97.20
CA ALA A 526 37.35 -141.07 -96.17
C ALA A 526 38.26 -140.00 -95.51
N SER A 527 39.59 -140.12 -95.59
CA SER A 527 40.52 -139.29 -94.81
C SER A 527 40.80 -137.89 -95.40
N GLN A 528 40.53 -137.65 -96.68
CA GLN A 528 40.81 -136.35 -97.32
C GLN A 528 39.73 -135.30 -97.01
N LEU A 529 38.45 -135.68 -97.10
CA LEU A 529 37.32 -134.78 -96.88
C LEU A 529 37.19 -134.32 -95.41
N ALA A 530 37.63 -135.14 -94.43
CA ALA A 530 37.63 -134.77 -93.01
C ALA A 530 38.69 -133.70 -92.67
N LYS A 531 39.80 -133.65 -93.41
CA LYS A 531 40.89 -132.68 -93.19
C LYS A 531 40.50 -131.27 -93.67
N GLU A 532 39.85 -131.19 -94.83
CA GLU A 532 39.39 -129.91 -95.40
C GLU A 532 38.32 -129.22 -94.53
N LEU A 533 37.46 -129.98 -93.85
CA LEU A 533 36.46 -129.44 -92.93
C LEU A 533 37.08 -128.79 -91.68
N ALA A 534 38.12 -129.41 -91.12
CA ALA A 534 38.81 -128.93 -89.92
C ALA A 534 39.57 -127.62 -90.18
N GLU A 535 40.21 -127.50 -91.35
CA GLU A 535 40.95 -126.29 -91.74
C GLU A 535 40.00 -125.09 -91.94
N ALA A 536 38.83 -125.29 -92.53
CA ALA A 536 37.84 -124.23 -92.73
C ALA A 536 37.22 -123.71 -91.42
N GLN A 537 37.00 -124.58 -90.42
CA GLN A 537 36.47 -124.18 -89.11
C GLN A 537 37.44 -123.32 -88.30
N LEU A 538 38.75 -123.62 -88.38
CA LEU A 538 39.80 -122.94 -87.63
C LEU A 538 39.99 -121.48 -88.10
N GLU A 539 39.88 -121.24 -89.41
CA GLU A 539 39.99 -119.89 -89.98
C GLU A 539 38.78 -119.01 -89.61
N GLY A 540 37.57 -119.58 -89.51
CA GLY A 540 36.39 -118.88 -89.03
C GLY A 540 36.55 -118.35 -87.59
N GLU A 541 37.07 -119.16 -86.66
CA GLU A 541 37.29 -118.72 -85.27
C GLU A 541 38.33 -117.60 -85.14
N ARG A 542 39.37 -117.62 -85.98
CA ARG A 542 40.43 -116.61 -86.00
C ARG A 542 39.89 -115.21 -86.33
N LEU A 543 39.09 -115.09 -87.39
CA LEU A 543 38.52 -113.82 -87.86
C LEU A 543 37.55 -113.21 -86.83
N ARG A 544 36.79 -114.05 -86.11
CA ARG A 544 35.89 -113.60 -85.05
C ARG A 544 36.62 -112.96 -83.87
N ARG A 545 37.77 -113.52 -83.44
CA ARG A 545 38.57 -112.94 -82.34
C ARG A 545 39.17 -111.59 -82.70
N GLN A 546 39.68 -111.43 -83.93
CA GLN A 546 40.27 -110.17 -84.38
C GLN A 546 39.25 -109.03 -84.42
N THR A 547 38.01 -109.32 -84.81
CA THR A 547 36.93 -108.31 -84.87
C THR A 547 36.59 -107.75 -83.48
N ALA A 548 36.52 -108.61 -82.46
CA ALA A 548 36.20 -108.20 -81.09
C ALA A 548 37.29 -107.32 -80.44
N ASP A 549 38.55 -107.50 -80.84
CA ASP A 549 39.68 -106.76 -80.25
C ASP A 549 39.72 -105.28 -80.70
N VAL A 550 39.36 -105.05 -81.97
CA VAL A 550 39.26 -103.70 -82.55
C VAL A 550 38.11 -102.92 -81.92
N GLU A 551 36.96 -103.55 -81.66
CA GLU A 551 35.78 -102.90 -81.04
C GLU A 551 36.07 -102.41 -79.61
N ARG A 552 36.80 -103.19 -78.81
CA ARG A 552 37.24 -102.80 -77.46
C ARG A 552 38.11 -101.54 -77.46
N THR A 553 39.02 -101.45 -78.42
CA THR A 553 39.97 -100.33 -78.54
C THR A 553 39.28 -99.01 -78.91
N ILE A 554 38.18 -99.07 -79.67
CA ILE A 554 37.35 -97.91 -80.03
C ILE A 554 36.62 -97.37 -78.78
N GLY A 555 36.06 -98.25 -77.93
CA GLY A 555 35.34 -97.83 -76.72
C GLY A 555 36.21 -97.08 -75.69
N GLU A 556 37.47 -97.50 -75.51
CA GLU A 556 38.41 -96.81 -74.61
C GLU A 556 38.71 -95.36 -75.06
N LEU A 557 38.71 -95.10 -76.37
CA LEU A 557 39.06 -93.82 -76.96
C LEU A 557 37.94 -92.78 -76.75
N GLU A 558 36.69 -93.21 -76.86
CA GLU A 558 35.50 -92.37 -76.65
C GLU A 558 35.36 -91.91 -75.18
N GLN A 559 35.71 -92.77 -74.22
CA GLN A 559 35.69 -92.43 -72.78
C GLN A 559 36.75 -91.38 -72.39
N LEU A 560 37.95 -91.47 -72.98
CA LEU A 560 39.02 -90.48 -72.81
C LEU A 560 38.63 -89.10 -73.37
N GLN A 561 37.93 -89.06 -74.51
CA GLN A 561 37.42 -87.82 -75.12
C GLN A 561 36.42 -87.08 -74.23
N ALA A 562 35.47 -87.80 -73.61
CA ALA A 562 34.48 -87.20 -72.72
C ALA A 562 35.09 -86.59 -71.44
N THR A 563 36.11 -87.25 -70.88
CA THR A 563 36.81 -86.77 -69.68
C THR A 563 37.56 -85.46 -69.95
N MET A 564 38.22 -85.35 -71.11
CA MET A 564 38.97 -84.15 -71.50
C MET A 564 38.06 -82.94 -71.75
N ALA A 565 36.87 -83.13 -72.32
CA ALA A 565 35.89 -82.06 -72.52
C ALA A 565 35.41 -81.47 -71.18
N THR A 566 35.19 -82.31 -70.17
CA THR A 566 34.74 -81.89 -68.84
C THR A 566 35.79 -81.04 -68.11
N LEU A 567 37.07 -81.44 -68.19
CA LEU A 567 38.16 -80.69 -67.55
C LEU A 567 38.37 -79.32 -68.19
N ARG A 568 38.29 -79.21 -69.52
CA ARG A 568 38.38 -77.92 -70.24
C ARG A 568 37.25 -76.96 -69.88
N GLY A 569 36.03 -77.47 -69.68
CA GLY A 569 34.91 -76.67 -69.19
C GLY A 569 35.16 -76.08 -67.79
N ARG A 570 35.70 -76.87 -66.87
CA ARG A 570 36.06 -76.41 -65.51
C ARG A 570 37.17 -75.37 -65.50
N GLU A 571 38.17 -75.50 -66.38
CA GLU A 571 39.25 -74.51 -66.51
C GLU A 571 38.69 -73.13 -66.92
N GLN A 572 37.76 -73.10 -67.87
CA GLN A 572 37.18 -71.85 -68.36
C GLN A 572 36.32 -71.14 -67.30
N GLU A 573 35.54 -71.89 -66.52
CA GLU A 573 34.73 -71.36 -65.42
C GLU A 573 35.60 -70.76 -64.29
N GLN A 574 36.64 -71.47 -63.88
CA GLN A 574 37.58 -71.00 -62.85
C GLN A 574 38.36 -69.75 -63.31
N ARG A 575 38.67 -69.65 -64.60
CA ARG A 575 39.33 -68.47 -65.19
C ARG A 575 38.42 -67.24 -65.17
N GLN A 576 37.13 -67.42 -65.46
CA GLN A 576 36.15 -66.34 -65.39
C GLN A 576 36.01 -65.80 -63.95
N GLN A 577 35.93 -66.68 -62.95
CA GLN A 577 35.84 -66.30 -61.55
C GLN A 577 37.09 -65.53 -61.05
N LEU A 578 38.28 -65.82 -61.58
CA LEU A 578 39.51 -65.11 -61.25
C LEU A 578 39.51 -63.67 -61.79
N VAL A 579 39.02 -63.48 -63.02
CA VAL A 579 38.90 -62.16 -63.66
C VAL A 579 37.87 -61.29 -62.94
N GLU A 580 36.72 -61.87 -62.56
CA GLU A 580 35.69 -61.17 -61.78
C GLU A 580 36.19 -60.73 -60.39
N ALA A 581 37.12 -61.48 -59.80
CA ALA A 581 37.79 -61.10 -58.56
C ALA A 581 38.95 -60.10 -58.75
N GLY A 582 39.18 -59.59 -59.97
CA GLY A 582 40.22 -58.61 -60.29
C GLY A 582 41.63 -59.22 -60.46
N GLY A 583 41.73 -60.50 -60.82
CA GLY A 583 42.98 -61.18 -61.18
C GLY A 583 43.29 -61.14 -62.68
N SER A 584 44.55 -61.36 -63.06
CA SER A 584 44.96 -61.39 -64.48
C SER A 584 44.33 -62.58 -65.22
N ALA A 585 43.93 -62.34 -66.49
CA ALA A 585 43.45 -63.38 -67.39
C ALA A 585 44.50 -64.48 -67.68
N ASP A 586 45.78 -64.24 -67.38
CA ASP A 586 46.86 -65.21 -67.59
C ASP A 586 46.84 -66.34 -66.55
N GLY A 587 46.07 -66.20 -65.47
CA GLY A 587 45.90 -67.24 -64.44
C GLY A 587 47.11 -67.39 -63.51
N VAL A 588 48.00 -66.40 -63.49
CA VAL A 588 49.10 -66.29 -62.53
C VAL A 588 48.69 -65.26 -61.47
N TYR A 589 48.57 -65.69 -60.23
CA TYR A 589 48.30 -64.83 -59.08
C TYR A 589 49.36 -65.08 -58.02
N ASP A 590 50.09 -64.03 -57.64
CA ASP A 590 51.08 -64.09 -56.57
C ASP A 590 50.36 -64.16 -55.22
N GLN A 591 50.59 -65.24 -54.48
CA GLN A 591 49.95 -65.45 -53.18
C GLN A 591 50.57 -64.58 -52.07
N SER A 592 51.72 -63.94 -52.31
CA SER A 592 52.40 -63.11 -51.32
C SER A 592 51.67 -61.78 -51.02
N ASP A 593 50.94 -61.22 -51.98
CA ASP A 593 50.18 -59.97 -51.81
C ASP A 593 49.09 -60.06 -50.73
N ALA A 594 48.44 -61.23 -50.58
CA ALA A 594 47.42 -61.43 -49.56
C ALA A 594 48.01 -61.46 -48.14
N LEU A 595 49.21 -62.03 -47.98
CA LEU A 595 49.92 -62.11 -46.70
C LEU A 595 50.41 -60.73 -46.22
N VAL A 596 50.86 -59.87 -47.13
CA VAL A 596 51.31 -58.51 -46.80
C VAL A 596 50.14 -57.67 -46.29
N LEU A 597 49.00 -57.69 -46.99
CA LEU A 597 47.80 -56.95 -46.58
C LEU A 597 47.24 -57.43 -45.23
N GLU A 598 47.35 -58.73 -44.92
CA GLU A 598 46.95 -59.28 -43.62
C GLU A 598 47.84 -58.77 -42.48
N GLN A 599 49.16 -58.69 -42.70
CA GLN A 599 50.08 -58.15 -41.69
C GLN A 599 49.83 -56.66 -41.43
N GLU A 600 49.52 -55.89 -42.48
CA GLU A 600 49.14 -54.48 -42.36
C GLU A 600 47.83 -54.30 -41.57
N LEU A 601 46.83 -55.16 -41.77
CA LEU A 601 45.56 -55.12 -41.03
C LEU A 601 45.75 -55.41 -39.54
N VAL A 602 46.55 -56.42 -39.20
CA VAL A 602 46.89 -56.77 -37.80
C VAL A 602 47.64 -55.61 -37.13
N ALA A 603 48.60 -54.99 -37.83
CA ALA A 603 49.33 -53.84 -37.30
C ALA A 603 48.41 -52.65 -37.00
N LEU A 604 47.39 -52.41 -37.85
CA LEU A 604 46.41 -51.35 -37.65
C LEU A 604 45.41 -51.67 -36.52
N ASP A 605 45.01 -52.94 -36.36
CA ASP A 605 44.15 -53.39 -35.25
C ASP A 605 44.85 -53.20 -33.88
N VAL A 606 46.16 -53.53 -33.77
CA VAL A 606 46.95 -53.29 -32.55
C VAL A 606 47.06 -51.79 -32.23
N GLN A 607 47.19 -50.92 -33.24
CA GLN A 607 47.19 -49.47 -33.03
C GLN A 607 45.84 -48.93 -32.54
N LEU A 608 44.73 -49.57 -32.90
CA LEU A 608 43.38 -49.16 -32.50
C LEU A 608 43.01 -49.61 -31.08
N GLU A 609 43.49 -50.77 -30.62
CA GLU A 609 43.26 -51.28 -29.25
C GLU A 609 43.79 -50.33 -28.15
N GLY A 610 44.86 -49.59 -28.43
CA GLY A 610 45.44 -48.61 -27.50
C GLY A 610 44.91 -47.17 -27.64
N SER A 611 43.90 -46.94 -28.50
CA SER A 611 43.41 -45.59 -28.83
C SER A 611 42.00 -45.34 -28.29
N ASP A 612 41.72 -44.11 -27.87
CA ASP A 612 40.39 -43.71 -27.40
C ASP A 612 39.31 -43.98 -28.48
N THR A 613 38.14 -44.38 -28.01
CA THR A 613 36.95 -44.56 -28.87
C THR A 613 36.33 -43.20 -29.22
N PRO A 614 35.68 -43.08 -30.39
CA PRO A 614 35.00 -41.84 -30.75
C PRO A 614 33.96 -41.43 -29.70
N GLU A 615 33.24 -42.40 -29.11
CA GLU A 615 32.25 -42.10 -28.06
C GLU A 615 32.90 -41.52 -26.78
N GLN A 616 34.09 -42.00 -26.40
CA GLN A 616 34.83 -41.46 -25.25
C GLN A 616 35.33 -40.03 -25.49
N ILE A 617 35.78 -39.73 -26.72
CA ILE A 617 36.23 -38.38 -27.10
C ILE A 617 35.03 -37.43 -27.19
N GLU A 618 33.89 -37.87 -27.74
CA GLU A 618 32.64 -37.10 -27.79
C GLU A 618 32.09 -36.77 -26.39
N GLY A 619 32.15 -37.72 -25.45
CA GLY A 619 31.78 -37.47 -24.05
C GLY A 619 32.61 -36.35 -23.41
N ARG A 620 33.94 -36.41 -23.55
CA ARG A 620 34.86 -35.36 -23.04
C ARG A 620 34.67 -34.03 -23.76
N LEU A 621 34.31 -34.04 -25.04
CA LEU A 621 33.99 -32.84 -25.81
C LEU A 621 32.73 -32.14 -25.26
N ALA A 622 31.66 -32.91 -25.01
CA ALA A 622 30.42 -32.38 -24.44
C ALA A 622 30.62 -31.79 -23.04
N GLU A 623 31.45 -32.42 -22.20
CA GLU A 623 31.84 -31.88 -20.88
C GLU A 623 32.60 -30.54 -21.03
N ALA A 624 33.58 -30.47 -21.92
CA ALA A 624 34.34 -29.25 -22.17
C ALA A 624 33.48 -28.10 -22.71
N GLU A 625 32.53 -28.39 -23.61
CA GLU A 625 31.57 -27.42 -24.14
C GLU A 625 30.59 -26.90 -23.06
N ALA A 626 30.16 -27.77 -22.13
CA ALA A 626 29.35 -27.36 -21.00
C ALA A 626 30.10 -26.41 -20.05
N VAL A 627 31.38 -26.70 -19.76
CA VAL A 627 32.25 -25.84 -18.95
C VAL A 627 32.49 -24.49 -19.65
N GLN A 628 32.70 -24.48 -20.97
CA GLN A 628 32.83 -23.25 -21.75
C GLN A 628 31.58 -22.37 -21.62
N LYS A 629 30.39 -22.96 -21.75
CA LYS A 629 29.12 -22.23 -21.63
C LYS A 629 28.92 -21.62 -20.25
N ALA A 630 29.31 -22.34 -19.19
CA ALA A 630 29.25 -21.84 -17.82
C ALA A 630 30.22 -20.66 -17.60
N GLU A 631 31.44 -20.74 -18.12
CA GLU A 631 32.43 -19.67 -17.97
C GLU A 631 32.04 -18.41 -18.77
N LEU A 632 31.43 -18.56 -19.95
CA LEU A 632 30.87 -17.44 -20.71
C LEU A 632 29.72 -16.73 -19.96
N ALA A 633 28.83 -17.48 -19.30
CA ALA A 633 27.75 -16.90 -18.50
C ALA A 633 28.28 -16.11 -17.28
N LYS A 634 29.35 -16.63 -16.65
CA LYS A 634 30.07 -15.93 -15.57
C LYS A 634 30.68 -14.61 -16.06
N ARG A 635 31.30 -14.58 -17.24
CA ARG A 635 31.84 -13.33 -17.84
C ARG A 635 30.77 -12.27 -18.05
N VAL A 636 29.59 -12.64 -18.57
CA VAL A 636 28.47 -11.69 -18.76
C VAL A 636 28.03 -11.09 -17.42
N THR A 637 28.00 -11.90 -16.36
CA THR A 637 27.62 -11.45 -15.01
C THR A 637 28.65 -10.50 -14.42
N LEU A 638 29.94 -10.82 -14.57
CA LEU A 638 31.04 -9.96 -14.14
C LEU A 638 31.06 -8.64 -14.92
N GLN A 639 30.79 -8.66 -16.22
CA GLN A 639 30.70 -7.46 -17.05
C GLN A 639 29.60 -6.50 -16.56
N ARG A 640 28.40 -7.02 -16.28
CA ARG A 640 27.31 -6.20 -15.71
C ARG A 640 27.67 -5.62 -14.35
N SER A 641 28.37 -6.40 -13.51
CA SER A 641 28.81 -5.95 -12.19
C SER A 641 29.86 -4.83 -12.29
N ARG A 642 30.72 -4.90 -13.31
CA ARG A 642 31.68 -3.85 -13.64
C ARG A 642 30.98 -2.56 -14.07
N ASP A 643 29.98 -2.65 -14.94
CA ASP A 643 29.21 -1.49 -15.42
C ASP A 643 28.54 -0.76 -14.24
N VAL A 644 27.92 -1.50 -13.31
CA VAL A 644 27.34 -0.94 -12.08
C VAL A 644 28.41 -0.25 -11.21
N ALA A 645 29.60 -0.86 -11.06
CA ALA A 645 30.69 -0.25 -10.30
C ALA A 645 31.18 1.06 -10.96
N ASP A 646 31.21 1.15 -12.29
CA ASP A 646 31.56 2.35 -13.04
C ASP A 646 30.50 3.46 -12.88
N GLU A 647 29.20 3.11 -12.91
CA GLU A 647 28.11 4.06 -12.61
C GLU A 647 28.21 4.62 -11.18
N ASP A 648 28.46 3.76 -10.19
CA ASP A 648 28.67 4.16 -8.79
C ASP A 648 29.87 5.12 -8.63
N ILE A 649 30.96 4.87 -9.37
CA ILE A 649 32.16 5.73 -9.39
C ILE A 649 31.81 7.11 -9.92
N GLU A 650 31.10 7.21 -11.05
CA GLU A 650 30.72 8.50 -11.62
C GLU A 650 29.69 9.25 -10.76
N ALA A 651 28.76 8.55 -10.10
CA ALA A 651 27.83 9.15 -9.16
C ALA A 651 28.56 9.76 -7.94
N ALA A 652 29.54 9.05 -7.39
CA ALA A 652 30.38 9.55 -6.31
C ALA A 652 31.21 10.77 -6.75
N ARG A 653 31.83 10.72 -7.95
CA ARG A 653 32.56 11.85 -8.53
C ARG A 653 31.67 13.06 -8.79
N ALA A 654 30.46 12.87 -9.30
CA ALA A 654 29.51 13.96 -9.54
C ALA A 654 29.18 14.72 -8.23
N THR A 655 29.03 13.98 -7.13
CA THR A 655 28.81 14.57 -5.79
C THR A 655 30.04 15.35 -5.32
N LEU A 656 31.24 14.82 -5.54
CA LEU A 656 32.49 15.48 -5.16
C LEU A 656 32.78 16.74 -6.00
N ARG A 657 32.44 16.73 -7.30
CA ARG A 657 32.58 17.89 -8.21
C ARG A 657 31.75 19.11 -7.79
N GLN A 658 30.65 18.91 -7.04
CA GLN A 658 29.88 20.02 -6.47
C GLN A 658 30.66 20.79 -5.40
N HIS A 659 31.75 20.22 -4.87
CA HIS A 659 32.59 20.76 -3.82
C HIS A 659 34.05 20.83 -4.27
N ALA A 660 34.28 21.55 -5.39
CA ALA A 660 35.59 21.69 -6.03
C ALA A 660 36.67 22.31 -5.14
N GLU A 661 36.28 23.00 -4.06
CA GLU A 661 37.20 23.55 -3.07
C GLU A 661 37.75 22.49 -2.09
N ILE A 662 37.13 21.30 -2.03
CA ILE A 662 37.48 20.20 -1.13
C ILE A 662 38.09 19.03 -1.91
N TRP A 663 37.61 18.78 -3.14
CA TRP A 663 38.05 17.66 -3.96
C TRP A 663 38.14 18.01 -5.45
N ALA A 664 39.15 17.49 -6.15
CA ALA A 664 39.33 17.63 -7.59
C ALA A 664 39.66 16.27 -8.25
N ASP A 665 39.20 16.06 -9.49
CA ASP A 665 39.38 14.79 -10.24
C ASP A 665 40.87 14.42 -10.41
N ASP A 666 41.76 15.40 -10.55
CA ASP A 666 43.19 15.23 -10.83
C ASP A 666 44.06 15.12 -9.58
N ARG A 667 43.67 15.81 -8.51
CA ARG A 667 44.45 15.94 -7.26
C ARG A 667 43.84 15.20 -6.07
N GLY A 668 42.63 14.65 -6.22
CA GLY A 668 41.90 14.02 -5.13
C GLY A 668 41.50 15.04 -4.06
N LEU A 669 41.71 14.67 -2.80
CA LEU A 669 41.34 15.50 -1.66
C LEU A 669 42.31 16.70 -1.51
N LEU A 670 41.78 17.92 -1.49
CA LEU A 670 42.56 19.17 -1.43
C LEU A 670 42.78 19.69 0.00
N VAL A 671 41.97 19.25 0.96
CA VAL A 671 41.98 19.68 2.36
C VAL A 671 41.96 18.48 3.30
N ASP A 672 42.51 18.64 4.50
CA ASP A 672 42.38 17.64 5.55
C ASP A 672 40.97 17.71 6.15
N LEU A 673 40.11 16.75 5.80
CA LEU A 673 38.72 16.70 6.26
C LEU A 673 38.60 16.58 7.78
N ASP A 674 39.53 15.87 8.43
CA ASP A 674 39.47 15.66 9.87
C ASP A 674 39.87 16.94 10.62
N ALA A 675 40.89 17.66 10.10
CA ALA A 675 41.29 18.95 10.64
C ALA A 675 40.20 20.03 10.43
N GLU A 676 39.58 20.08 9.26
CA GLU A 676 38.49 21.00 8.94
C GLU A 676 37.25 20.75 9.80
N GLU A 677 36.85 19.48 9.96
CA GLU A 677 35.71 19.11 10.80
C GLU A 677 35.97 19.45 12.28
N ALA A 678 37.16 19.15 12.80
CA ALA A 678 37.55 19.55 14.15
C ALA A 678 37.61 21.08 14.32
N GLY A 679 37.95 21.83 13.27
CA GLY A 679 37.88 23.29 13.24
C GLY A 679 36.45 23.79 13.36
N VAL A 680 35.55 23.28 12.52
CA VAL A 680 34.12 23.66 12.50
C VAL A 680 33.42 23.27 13.81
N GLN A 681 33.71 22.08 14.37
CA GLN A 681 33.15 21.66 15.65
C GLN A 681 33.59 22.57 16.80
N ARG A 682 34.87 22.97 16.85
CA ARG A 682 35.34 23.95 17.84
C ARG A 682 34.65 25.31 17.68
N GLN A 683 34.48 25.77 16.44
CA GLN A 683 33.76 27.01 16.16
C GLN A 683 32.29 26.95 16.62
N LEU A 684 31.59 25.84 16.35
CA LEU A 684 30.21 25.63 16.80
C LEU A 684 30.09 25.59 18.32
N ALA A 685 31.05 24.98 19.02
CA ALA A 685 31.07 24.95 20.49
C ALA A 685 31.25 26.36 21.09
N ASP A 686 32.20 27.15 20.57
CA ASP A 686 32.42 28.53 20.99
C ASP A 686 31.21 29.43 20.69
N LEU A 687 30.63 29.33 19.49
CA LEU A 687 29.41 30.05 19.13
C LEU A 687 28.23 29.67 20.03
N SER A 688 28.08 28.40 20.39
CA SER A 688 27.02 27.95 21.29
C SER A 688 27.13 28.59 22.68
N LEU A 689 28.35 28.69 23.22
CA LEU A 689 28.60 29.35 24.50
C LEU A 689 28.31 30.85 24.43
N ARG A 690 28.76 31.53 23.36
CA ARG A 690 28.48 32.96 23.13
C ARG A 690 26.99 33.24 22.96
N MET A 691 26.29 32.42 22.19
CA MET A 691 24.85 32.56 21.98
C MET A 691 24.07 32.36 23.29
N ALA A 692 24.53 31.50 24.19
CA ALA A 692 23.91 31.35 25.51
C ALA A 692 24.02 32.63 26.35
N SER A 693 25.19 33.28 26.37
CA SER A 693 25.36 34.55 27.10
C SER A 693 24.62 35.71 26.42
N GLU A 694 24.60 35.76 25.09
CA GLU A 694 23.86 36.76 24.32
C GLU A 694 22.34 36.61 24.48
N ARG A 695 21.81 35.39 24.56
CA ARG A 695 20.39 35.12 24.88
C ARG A 695 20.02 35.63 26.27
N ALA A 696 20.85 35.35 27.27
CA ALA A 696 20.65 35.90 28.62
C ALA A 696 20.64 37.44 28.60
N ALA A 697 21.54 38.08 27.85
CA ALA A 697 21.55 39.53 27.70
C ALA A 697 20.29 40.08 26.98
N VAL A 698 19.75 39.35 25.99
CA VAL A 698 18.49 39.71 25.33
C VAL A 698 17.32 39.62 26.31
N ASP A 699 17.27 38.58 27.13
CA ASP A 699 16.23 38.42 28.15
C ASP A 699 16.31 39.51 29.23
N ASP A 700 17.51 39.81 29.74
CA ASP A 700 17.73 40.87 30.73
C ASP A 700 17.32 42.25 30.19
N THR A 701 17.73 42.58 28.96
CA THR A 701 17.36 43.85 28.32
C THR A 701 15.87 43.93 27.99
N ARG A 702 15.22 42.80 27.67
CA ARG A 702 13.76 42.72 27.47
C ARG A 702 13.01 43.03 28.77
N LEU A 703 13.41 42.40 29.87
CA LEU A 703 12.80 42.62 31.18
C LEU A 703 12.94 44.09 31.62
N ALA A 704 14.13 44.68 31.42
CA ALA A 704 14.36 46.10 31.72
C ALA A 704 13.46 47.02 30.87
N ARG A 705 13.35 46.76 29.55
CA ARG A 705 12.46 47.50 28.65
C ARG A 705 11.00 47.43 29.11
N ASP A 706 10.51 46.24 29.44
CA ASP A 706 9.12 46.03 29.83
C ASP A 706 8.80 46.73 31.16
N ALA A 707 9.71 46.68 32.13
CA ALA A 707 9.57 47.42 33.38
C ALA A 707 9.51 48.95 33.17
N HIS A 708 10.32 49.49 32.26
CA HIS A 708 10.28 50.91 31.91
C HIS A 708 9.01 51.29 31.13
N ARG A 709 8.48 50.38 30.29
CA ARG A 709 7.23 50.58 29.57
C ARG A 709 6.04 50.67 30.51
N GLU A 710 5.99 49.81 31.51
CA GLU A 710 4.95 49.88 32.55
C GLU A 710 5.06 51.15 33.40
N ALA A 711 6.29 51.61 33.69
CA ALA A 711 6.50 52.85 34.43
C ALA A 711 6.00 54.08 33.64
N GLU A 712 6.27 54.14 32.33
CA GLU A 712 5.76 55.19 31.46
C GLU A 712 4.23 55.17 31.37
N ALA A 713 3.62 53.99 31.21
CA ALA A 713 2.16 53.83 31.16
C ALA A 713 1.48 54.33 32.45
N ARG A 714 2.04 53.99 33.63
CA ARG A 714 1.50 54.46 34.92
C ARG A 714 1.52 55.98 35.04
N GLU A 715 2.59 56.64 34.62
CA GLU A 715 2.68 58.10 34.67
C GLU A 715 1.76 58.78 33.63
N THR A 716 1.59 58.16 32.46
CA THR A 716 0.62 58.61 31.44
C THR A 716 -0.82 58.51 31.96
N ASP A 717 -1.19 57.43 32.63
CA ASP A 717 -2.52 57.28 33.24
C ASP A 717 -2.75 58.30 34.37
N ALA A 718 -1.75 58.53 35.22
CA ALA A 718 -1.80 59.54 36.27
C ALA A 718 -1.96 60.97 35.71
N GLN A 719 -1.29 61.26 34.59
CA GLN A 719 -1.42 62.55 33.89
C GLN A 719 -2.83 62.72 33.32
N ASN A 720 -3.38 61.70 32.67
CA ASN A 720 -4.73 61.72 32.10
C ASN A 720 -5.81 61.90 33.17
N ALA A 721 -5.68 61.21 34.31
CA ALA A 721 -6.60 61.35 35.44
C ALA A 721 -6.57 62.76 36.03
N SER A 722 -5.36 63.32 36.21
CA SER A 722 -5.18 64.68 36.72
C SER A 722 -5.77 65.74 35.78
N ASN A 723 -5.53 65.62 34.47
CA ASN A 723 -6.09 66.52 33.45
C ASN A 723 -7.63 66.45 33.41
N THR A 724 -8.20 65.24 33.42
CA THR A 724 -9.65 65.04 33.43
C THR A 724 -10.29 65.69 34.66
N ARG A 725 -9.64 65.60 35.84
CA ARG A 725 -10.12 66.25 37.06
C ARG A 725 -10.03 67.78 36.98
N LEU A 726 -8.94 68.32 36.42
CA LEU A 726 -8.78 69.76 36.20
C LEU A 726 -9.86 70.32 35.26
N ASP A 727 -10.17 69.60 34.17
CA ASP A 727 -11.24 69.98 33.24
C ASP A 727 -12.62 69.95 33.91
N GLY A 728 -12.86 68.93 34.74
CA GLY A 728 -14.09 68.83 35.54
C GLY A 728 -14.25 70.00 36.53
N LEU A 729 -13.17 70.38 37.23
CA LEU A 729 -13.19 71.52 38.15
C LEU A 729 -13.40 72.86 37.42
N ALA A 730 -12.80 73.03 36.23
CA ALA A 730 -13.03 74.20 35.40
C ALA A 730 -14.50 74.31 34.95
N ALA A 731 -15.13 73.19 34.56
CA ALA A 731 -16.54 73.15 34.21
C ALA A 731 -17.46 73.49 35.39
N VAL A 732 -17.14 72.97 36.59
CA VAL A 732 -17.88 73.30 37.83
C VAL A 732 -17.79 74.80 38.14
N ARG A 733 -16.59 75.39 38.09
CA ARG A 733 -16.42 76.83 38.34
C ARG A 733 -17.15 77.70 37.32
N ALA A 734 -17.13 77.33 36.04
CA ALA A 734 -17.87 78.03 34.98
C ALA A 734 -19.40 77.94 35.21
N ALA A 735 -19.91 76.77 35.60
CA ALA A 735 -21.34 76.59 35.91
C ALA A 735 -21.78 77.41 37.13
N LEU A 736 -20.96 77.46 38.19
CA LEU A 736 -21.22 78.26 39.38
C LEU A 736 -21.20 79.77 39.08
N ALA A 737 -20.25 80.25 38.29
CA ALA A 737 -20.21 81.65 37.85
C ALA A 737 -21.43 82.04 37.00
N LYS A 738 -21.91 81.14 36.13
CA LYS A 738 -23.13 81.35 35.35
C LYS A 738 -24.38 81.43 36.24
N ARG A 739 -24.52 80.52 37.22
CA ARG A 739 -25.65 80.53 38.15
C ARG A 739 -25.66 81.79 39.04
N TRP A 740 -24.48 82.31 39.38
CA TRP A 740 -24.33 83.55 40.14
C TRP A 740 -24.84 84.78 39.36
N THR A 741 -24.56 84.86 38.06
CA THR A 741 -25.08 85.95 37.22
C THR A 741 -26.57 85.81 36.92
N GLU A 742 -27.08 84.59 36.78
CA GLU A 742 -28.53 84.30 36.68
C GLU A 742 -29.28 84.74 37.95
N ALA A 743 -28.63 84.68 39.13
CA ALA A 743 -29.15 85.23 40.38
C ALA A 743 -29.05 86.77 40.48
N SER A 744 -28.89 87.46 39.34
CA SER A 744 -28.80 88.93 39.21
C SER A 744 -27.64 89.57 39.98
N GLN A 745 -26.61 88.80 40.33
CA GLN A 745 -25.40 89.30 40.97
C GLN A 745 -24.34 89.68 39.94
N ARG A 746 -23.59 90.75 40.21
CA ARG A 746 -22.51 91.24 39.34
C ARG A 746 -21.14 90.72 39.81
N GLY A 747 -20.34 90.21 38.89
CA GLY A 747 -18.99 89.69 39.16
C GLY A 747 -18.97 88.19 39.49
N GLU A 748 -17.83 87.69 39.98
CA GLU A 748 -17.69 86.31 40.45
C GLU A 748 -18.33 86.09 41.83
N PRO A 749 -18.65 84.84 42.21
CA PRO A 749 -19.07 84.50 43.57
C PRO A 749 -18.07 84.97 44.61
N ASP A 750 -18.53 85.81 45.56
CA ASP A 750 -17.69 86.45 46.58
C ASP A 750 -18.31 86.26 47.97
N ALA A 751 -17.64 85.46 48.81
CA ALA A 751 -18.09 85.13 50.15
C ALA A 751 -18.18 86.35 51.09
N ALA A 752 -17.34 87.38 50.89
CA ALA A 752 -17.35 88.58 51.73
C ALA A 752 -18.62 89.43 51.49
N ARG A 753 -19.08 89.49 50.24
CA ARG A 753 -20.32 90.20 49.87
C ARG A 753 -21.56 89.51 50.43
N VAL A 754 -21.59 88.18 50.38
CA VAL A 754 -22.67 87.37 50.98
C VAL A 754 -22.73 87.55 52.50
N ALA A 755 -21.57 87.62 53.18
CA ALA A 755 -21.51 87.83 54.62
C ALA A 755 -22.10 89.20 55.05
N GLN A 756 -21.89 90.25 54.25
CA GLN A 756 -22.47 91.58 54.51
C GLN A 756 -24.02 91.57 54.37
N TRP A 757 -24.56 90.83 53.40
CA TRP A 757 -26.01 90.68 53.26
C TRP A 757 -26.63 89.88 54.41
N ARG A 758 -25.97 88.78 54.84
CA ARG A 758 -26.40 88.03 56.03
C ARG A 758 -26.45 88.89 57.28
N ALA A 759 -25.47 89.78 57.49
CA ALA A 759 -25.44 90.65 58.67
C ALA A 759 -26.62 91.63 58.72
N ARG A 760 -26.99 92.24 57.59
CA ARG A 760 -28.14 93.16 57.49
C ARG A 760 -29.48 92.47 57.76
N ILE A 761 -29.67 91.26 57.25
CA ILE A 761 -30.90 90.49 57.49
C ILE A 761 -30.98 90.07 58.97
N LYS A 762 -29.87 89.63 59.56
CA LYS A 762 -29.81 89.22 60.97
C LYS A 762 -30.18 90.35 61.94
N GLU A 763 -29.76 91.58 61.65
CA GLU A 763 -30.10 92.76 62.44
C GLU A 763 -31.60 93.09 62.39
N ARG A 764 -32.23 92.98 61.20
CA ARG A 764 -33.67 93.15 61.02
C ARG A 764 -34.49 92.08 61.76
N THR A 765 -34.10 90.81 61.63
CA THR A 765 -34.78 89.70 62.33
C THR A 765 -34.72 89.84 63.85
N ALA A 766 -33.59 90.30 64.41
CA ALA A 766 -33.43 90.46 65.86
C ALA A 766 -34.38 91.50 66.48
N GLN A 767 -34.81 92.50 65.71
CA GLN A 767 -35.74 93.54 66.16
C GLN A 767 -37.21 93.05 66.19
N LEU A 768 -37.54 91.96 65.49
CA LEU A 768 -38.90 91.38 65.42
C LEU A 768 -39.17 90.30 66.50
N GLU A 769 -38.12 89.77 67.14
CA GLU A 769 -38.22 88.69 68.15
C GLU A 769 -39.14 89.00 69.34
N PRO A 770 -39.18 90.22 69.93
CA PRO A 770 -40.09 90.52 71.03
C PRO A 770 -41.58 90.45 70.63
N ALA A 771 -41.92 90.88 69.41
CA ALA A 771 -43.29 90.83 68.89
C ALA A 771 -43.70 89.38 68.56
N ARG A 772 -42.79 88.59 68.01
CA ARG A 772 -42.99 87.15 67.78
C ARG A 772 -43.18 86.37 69.09
N ALA A 773 -42.45 86.70 70.15
CA ALA A 773 -42.62 86.05 71.46
C ALA A 773 -44.03 86.29 72.04
N ALA A 774 -44.55 87.51 71.93
CA ALA A 774 -45.91 87.85 72.35
C ALA A 774 -46.99 87.16 71.47
N GLN A 775 -46.78 87.08 70.15
CA GLN A 775 -47.65 86.35 69.24
C GLN A 775 -47.69 84.84 69.53
N ASN A 776 -46.53 84.25 69.79
CA ASN A 776 -46.41 82.83 70.12
C ASN A 776 -47.10 82.48 71.44
N GLN A 777 -47.14 83.38 72.42
CA GLN A 777 -47.90 83.17 73.66
C GLN A 777 -49.41 83.14 73.41
N LEU A 778 -49.93 84.02 72.53
CA LEU A 778 -51.35 84.03 72.13
C LEU A 778 -51.72 82.81 71.28
N VAL A 779 -50.85 82.43 70.34
CA VAL A 779 -51.01 81.22 69.54
C VAL A 779 -50.84 79.96 70.37
N ALA A 780 -49.92 79.89 71.35
CA ALA A 780 -49.78 78.73 72.22
C ALA A 780 -51.01 78.56 73.13
N GLY A 781 -51.57 79.65 73.63
CA GLY A 781 -52.85 79.64 74.35
C GLY A 781 -54.00 79.13 73.49
N TYR A 782 -54.06 79.53 72.21
CA TYR A 782 -55.08 79.06 71.27
C TYR A 782 -54.82 77.67 70.69
N ARG A 783 -53.55 77.27 70.49
CA ARG A 783 -53.11 75.95 70.04
C ARG A 783 -53.36 74.88 71.08
N LYS A 784 -53.27 75.20 72.38
CA LYS A 784 -53.70 74.26 73.43
C LYS A 784 -55.17 73.89 73.25
N TRP A 785 -56.01 74.88 72.93
CA TRP A 785 -57.42 74.66 72.58
C TRP A 785 -57.61 73.85 71.27
N LEU A 786 -56.78 74.06 70.24
CA LEU A 786 -56.80 73.32 68.96
C LEU A 786 -56.18 71.91 69.02
N ASN A 787 -55.17 71.67 69.85
CA ASN A 787 -54.51 70.37 70.03
C ASN A 787 -55.47 69.36 70.66
N ASP A 788 -56.33 69.83 71.57
CA ASP A 788 -57.42 69.06 72.13
C ASP A 788 -58.43 68.63 71.04
N GLU A 789 -58.57 69.41 69.95
CA GLU A 789 -59.40 69.09 68.78
C GLU A 789 -58.66 68.22 67.73
N GLN A 790 -57.34 68.37 67.57
CA GLN A 790 -56.52 67.56 66.64
C GLN A 790 -56.36 66.10 67.09
N LEU A 791 -56.26 65.86 68.40
CA LEU A 791 -56.25 64.51 68.98
C LEU A 791 -57.49 63.70 68.53
N ARG A 792 -58.65 64.37 68.43
CA ARG A 792 -59.92 63.80 67.99
C ARG A 792 -59.88 63.28 66.54
N ARG A 793 -59.24 64.02 65.62
CA ARG A 793 -59.16 63.66 64.18
C ARG A 793 -58.18 62.53 63.87
N LEU A 794 -57.09 62.40 64.64
CA LEU A 794 -56.12 61.30 64.46
C LEU A 794 -56.70 59.95 64.90
N GLU A 795 -57.57 59.95 65.90
CA GLU A 795 -58.33 58.76 66.31
C GLU A 795 -59.29 58.28 65.20
N GLU A 796 -59.86 59.19 64.40
CA GLU A 796 -60.73 58.87 63.25
C GLU A 796 -59.97 58.21 62.07
N ARG A 797 -58.78 58.71 61.69
CA ARG A 797 -57.98 58.15 60.56
C ARG A 797 -57.42 56.74 60.82
N ILE A 798 -57.12 56.41 62.08
CA ILE A 798 -56.68 55.07 62.46
C ILE A 798 -57.85 54.08 62.31
N ALA A 799 -59.08 54.50 62.65
CA ALA A 799 -60.28 53.71 62.43
C ALA A 799 -60.54 53.42 60.94
N GLU A 800 -60.31 54.40 60.05
CA GLU A 800 -60.43 54.21 58.59
C GLU A 800 -59.43 53.20 58.02
N THR A 801 -58.18 53.24 58.46
CA THR A 801 -57.13 52.33 57.95
C THR A 801 -57.36 50.88 58.40
N VAL A 802 -57.85 50.69 59.62
CA VAL A 802 -58.31 49.38 60.13
C VAL A 802 -59.46 48.84 59.27
N SER A 803 -60.40 49.71 58.88
CA SER A 803 -61.50 49.33 57.98
C SER A 803 -61.04 48.99 56.56
N LYS A 804 -59.99 49.64 56.03
CA LYS A 804 -59.50 49.45 54.65
C LYS A 804 -58.77 48.12 54.46
N GLU A 805 -57.97 47.69 55.42
CA GLU A 805 -57.27 46.40 55.39
C GLU A 805 -58.17 45.21 55.81
N GLY A 806 -59.44 45.48 56.18
CA GLY A 806 -60.42 44.47 56.54
C GLY A 806 -60.09 43.70 57.83
N ALA A 807 -59.26 44.30 58.69
CA ALA A 807 -58.85 43.69 59.95
C ALA A 807 -59.72 44.22 61.11
N PRO A 808 -60.10 43.39 62.10
CA PRO A 808 -60.93 43.81 63.22
C PRO A 808 -60.18 44.59 64.32
N SER A 809 -58.84 44.68 64.25
CA SER A 809 -58.04 45.44 65.23
C SER A 809 -56.74 46.00 64.67
N GLU A 810 -56.18 47.04 65.30
CA GLU A 810 -54.87 47.63 64.96
C GLU A 810 -53.73 46.59 64.99
N ARG A 811 -53.84 45.59 65.88
CA ARG A 811 -52.89 44.50 66.03
C ARG A 811 -52.92 43.53 64.85
N GLU A 812 -54.10 43.31 64.27
CA GLU A 812 -54.28 42.37 63.15
C GLU A 812 -53.84 42.97 61.81
N VAL A 813 -54.01 44.29 61.60
CA VAL A 813 -53.40 44.99 60.46
C VAL A 813 -51.88 44.79 60.45
N ARG A 814 -51.24 44.92 61.61
CA ARG A 814 -49.79 44.71 61.76
C ARG A 814 -49.38 43.28 61.40
N GLN A 815 -50.10 42.27 61.91
CA GLN A 815 -49.80 40.86 61.64
C GLN A 815 -49.98 40.50 60.16
N LEU A 816 -50.96 41.08 59.46
CA LEU A 816 -51.18 40.85 58.03
C LEU A 816 -50.00 41.37 57.19
N LEU A 817 -49.52 42.57 57.48
CA LEU A 817 -48.40 43.20 56.78
C LEU A 817 -47.08 42.46 57.06
N GLU A 818 -46.86 41.99 58.29
CA GLU A 818 -45.72 41.15 58.66
C GLU A 818 -45.71 39.83 57.86
N ARG A 819 -46.86 39.15 57.72
CA ARG A 819 -46.97 37.90 56.92
C ARG A 819 -46.63 38.12 55.45
N ARG A 820 -47.14 39.19 54.82
CA ARG A 820 -46.86 39.50 53.40
C ARG A 820 -45.37 39.73 53.14
N ALA A 821 -44.66 40.40 54.06
CA ALA A 821 -43.22 40.61 53.95
C ALA A 821 -42.43 39.30 54.12
N GLU A 822 -42.85 38.41 55.02
CA GLU A 822 -42.25 37.08 55.18
C GLU A 822 -42.44 36.18 53.96
N GLU A 823 -43.63 36.16 53.36
CA GLU A 823 -43.93 35.36 52.16
C GLU A 823 -43.07 35.80 50.97
N ALA A 824 -42.97 37.10 50.70
CA ALA A 824 -42.12 37.63 49.63
C ALA A 824 -40.64 37.29 49.84
N ARG A 825 -40.17 37.27 51.10
CA ARG A 825 -38.80 36.85 51.45
C ARG A 825 -38.56 35.37 51.17
N ARG A 826 -39.51 34.50 51.50
CA ARG A 826 -39.40 33.04 51.25
C ARG A 826 -39.35 32.74 49.75
N GLU A 827 -40.17 33.39 48.94
CA GLU A 827 -40.16 33.20 47.47
C GLU A 827 -38.82 33.57 46.83
N LEU A 828 -38.18 34.64 47.32
CA LEU A 828 -36.86 35.09 46.86
C LEU A 828 -35.76 34.06 47.21
N ASP A 829 -35.73 33.58 48.46
CA ASP A 829 -34.76 32.58 48.93
C ASP A 829 -34.85 31.27 48.13
N VAL A 830 -36.07 30.76 47.87
CA VAL A 830 -36.26 29.56 47.05
C VAL A 830 -35.71 29.74 45.63
N THR A 831 -35.91 30.91 45.03
CA THR A 831 -35.45 31.20 43.66
C THR A 831 -33.93 31.35 43.59
N GLN A 832 -33.31 31.93 44.62
CA GLN A 832 -31.86 32.05 44.73
C GLN A 832 -31.19 30.68 44.90
N ARG A 833 -31.70 29.83 45.79
CA ARG A 833 -31.19 28.45 45.98
C ARG A 833 -31.34 27.59 44.72
N ALA A 834 -32.43 27.76 43.97
CA ALA A 834 -32.63 27.05 42.70
C ALA A 834 -31.58 27.46 41.65
N ARG A 835 -31.23 28.76 41.58
CA ARG A 835 -30.17 29.27 40.70
C ARG A 835 -28.80 28.69 41.06
N GLU A 836 -28.43 28.74 42.35
CA GLU A 836 -27.16 28.19 42.84
C GLU A 836 -27.00 26.70 42.50
N ARG A 837 -28.09 25.93 42.65
CA ARG A 837 -28.09 24.49 42.34
C ARG A 837 -27.93 24.19 40.86
N ILE A 838 -28.51 25.01 39.98
CA ILE A 838 -28.34 24.89 38.52
C ILE A 838 -26.91 25.24 38.10
N ASP A 839 -26.32 26.29 38.67
CA ASP A 839 -24.93 26.64 38.39
C ASP A 839 -23.97 25.54 38.87
N ALA A 840 -24.21 24.96 40.06
CA ALA A 840 -23.41 23.83 40.57
C ALA A 840 -23.50 22.58 39.67
N VAL A 841 -24.70 22.22 39.19
CA VAL A 841 -24.87 21.09 38.25
C VAL A 841 -24.22 21.39 36.90
N GLY A 842 -24.29 22.64 36.42
CA GLY A 842 -23.61 23.08 35.20
C GLY A 842 -22.09 22.89 35.28
N SER A 843 -21.48 23.26 36.41
CA SER A 843 -20.04 23.05 36.66
C SER A 843 -19.67 21.57 36.75
N GLN A 844 -20.46 20.74 37.45
CA GLN A 844 -20.21 19.29 37.53
C GLN A 844 -20.32 18.59 36.16
N LEU A 845 -21.25 19.04 35.30
CA LEU A 845 -21.38 18.52 33.94
C LEU A 845 -20.19 18.90 33.05
N GLN A 846 -19.58 20.07 33.28
CA GLN A 846 -18.37 20.48 32.57
C GLN A 846 -17.17 19.60 32.95
N GLU A 847 -16.91 19.44 34.25
CA GLU A 847 -15.82 18.58 34.74
C GLU A 847 -15.98 17.13 34.24
N ARG A 848 -17.22 16.64 34.18
CA ARG A 848 -17.52 15.31 33.65
C ARG A 848 -17.36 15.21 32.13
N ALA A 849 -17.57 16.28 31.37
CA ALA A 849 -17.32 16.32 29.93
C ALA A 849 -15.81 16.27 29.62
N GLU A 850 -15.01 17.02 30.40
CA GLU A 850 -13.55 17.06 30.30
C GLU A 850 -12.95 15.70 30.67
N SER A 851 -13.34 15.10 31.80
CA SER A 851 -12.91 13.76 32.21
C SER A 851 -13.28 12.67 31.18
N TYR A 852 -14.46 12.76 30.58
CA TYR A 852 -14.92 11.79 29.59
C TYR A 852 -14.12 11.88 28.27
N ALA A 853 -13.68 13.08 27.88
CA ALA A 853 -12.80 13.24 26.73
C ALA A 853 -11.44 12.55 26.97
N ASP A 854 -10.86 12.68 28.16
CA ASP A 854 -9.62 12.01 28.53
C ASP A 854 -9.78 10.48 28.61
N GLU A 855 -10.90 9.99 29.15
CA GLU A 855 -11.24 8.55 29.17
C GLU A 855 -11.32 7.94 27.77
N VAL A 856 -11.63 8.72 26.74
CA VAL A 856 -11.66 8.27 25.34
C VAL A 856 -10.30 8.44 24.66
N LEU A 857 -9.62 9.56 24.88
CA LEU A 857 -8.35 9.88 24.21
C LEU A 857 -7.19 9.00 24.70
N VAL A 858 -7.14 8.64 25.98
CA VAL A 858 -6.04 7.82 26.53
C VAL A 858 -6.02 6.41 25.91
N PRO A 859 -7.12 5.64 25.87
CA PRO A 859 -7.15 4.34 25.18
C PRO A 859 -6.91 4.46 23.68
N LEU A 860 -7.44 5.49 23.03
CA LEU A 860 -7.22 5.74 21.61
C LEU A 860 -5.72 5.95 21.32
N ASN A 861 -5.07 6.86 22.06
CA ASN A 861 -3.64 7.14 21.92
C ASN A 861 -2.78 5.88 22.16
N ALA A 862 -3.13 5.07 23.17
CA ALA A 862 -2.45 3.80 23.42
C ALA A 862 -2.62 2.81 22.27
N THR A 863 -3.76 2.83 21.58
CA THR A 863 -4.04 1.96 20.42
C THR A 863 -3.33 2.47 19.17
N ILE A 864 -3.29 3.78 18.95
CA ILE A 864 -2.51 4.43 17.88
C ILE A 864 -1.03 4.05 18.01
N GLN A 865 -0.48 4.13 19.22
CA GLN A 865 0.91 3.73 19.49
C GLN A 865 1.19 2.26 19.15
N ARG A 866 0.25 1.35 19.45
CA ARG A 866 0.40 -0.07 19.12
C ARG A 866 0.45 -0.28 17.61
N PHE A 867 -0.51 0.28 16.86
CA PHE A 867 -0.50 0.18 15.39
C PHE A 867 0.71 0.88 14.77
N ALA A 868 1.12 2.04 15.28
CA ALA A 868 2.27 2.78 14.79
C ALA A 868 3.58 2.00 14.98
N ARG A 869 3.81 1.39 16.16
CA ARG A 869 5.00 0.54 16.40
C ARG A 869 5.07 -0.65 15.47
N THR A 870 3.92 -1.24 15.11
CA THR A 870 3.89 -2.36 14.17
C THR A 870 4.14 -1.91 12.73
N LEU A 871 3.60 -0.76 12.31
CA LEU A 871 3.78 -0.23 10.95
C LEU A 871 5.17 0.39 10.73
N MET A 872 5.75 0.99 11.76
CA MET A 872 7.03 1.71 11.70
C MET A 872 8.12 0.92 12.43
N THR A 873 8.72 -0.05 11.75
CA THR A 873 9.72 -0.98 12.32
C THR A 873 10.99 -0.33 12.87
N TRP A 874 11.23 0.97 12.63
CA TRP A 874 12.45 1.70 13.02
C TRP A 874 12.20 3.02 13.76
N ALA A 875 10.94 3.42 13.96
CA ALA A 875 10.63 4.71 14.58
C ALA A 875 10.04 4.51 15.96
N ASP A 876 10.74 4.98 16.99
CA ASP A 876 10.22 5.01 18.35
C ASP A 876 9.23 6.17 18.59
N ALA A 877 8.81 6.85 17.52
CA ALA A 877 7.95 8.04 17.58
C ALA A 877 6.55 7.75 17.02
N SER A 878 5.53 8.30 17.67
CA SER A 878 4.12 8.16 17.31
C SER A 878 3.37 9.48 17.47
N ILE A 879 2.19 9.58 16.85
CA ILE A 879 1.30 10.72 17.03
C ILE A 879 0.38 10.43 18.22
N ILE A 880 0.20 11.43 19.08
CA ILE A 880 -0.81 11.43 20.13
C ILE A 880 -1.72 12.64 19.97
N TYR A 881 -2.94 12.53 20.48
CA TYR A 881 -3.94 13.57 20.45
C TYR A 881 -4.28 14.04 21.86
N ARG A 882 -4.38 15.35 22.06
CA ARG A 882 -4.76 15.96 23.34
C ARG A 882 -5.90 16.94 23.16
N ALA A 883 -6.82 16.96 24.12
CA ALA A 883 -7.81 18.01 24.20
C ALA A 883 -7.21 19.26 24.87
N GLU A 884 -7.28 20.40 24.21
CA GLU A 884 -7.06 21.71 24.83
C GLU A 884 -8.42 22.42 24.97
N HIS A 885 -8.76 22.80 26.19
CA HIS A 885 -10.02 23.49 26.50
C HIS A 885 -9.80 25.00 26.60
N HIS A 886 -10.40 25.76 25.69
CA HIS A 886 -10.50 27.22 25.77
C HIS A 886 -11.89 27.64 26.29
N VAL A 887 -11.99 28.87 26.82
CA VAL A 887 -13.21 29.46 27.39
C VAL A 887 -14.43 29.37 26.45
N THR A 888 -14.21 29.33 25.14
CA THR A 888 -15.26 29.32 24.11
C THR A 888 -15.31 28.05 23.26
N ARG A 889 -14.27 27.20 23.27
CA ARG A 889 -14.17 26.02 22.40
C ARG A 889 -13.15 25.00 22.90
N SER A 890 -13.33 23.73 22.57
CA SER A 890 -12.30 22.70 22.76
C SER A 890 -11.67 22.38 21.41
N GLU A 891 -10.34 22.23 21.38
CA GLU A 891 -9.61 21.85 20.17
C GLU A 891 -8.74 20.63 20.45
N LEU A 892 -8.49 19.85 19.40
CA LEU A 892 -7.68 18.65 19.49
C LEU A 892 -6.31 18.94 18.89
N ARG A 893 -5.26 18.88 19.72
CA ARG A 893 -3.90 19.14 19.27
C ARG A 893 -3.13 17.84 19.08
N PRO A 894 -2.53 17.63 17.90
CA PRO A 894 -1.60 16.52 17.70
C PRO A 894 -0.26 16.86 18.36
N GLY A 895 0.34 15.89 19.03
CA GLY A 895 1.68 15.94 19.59
C GLY A 895 2.49 14.71 19.17
N ILE A 896 3.79 14.76 19.40
CA ILE A 896 4.70 13.66 19.08
C ILE A 896 5.17 13.03 20.39
N LEU A 897 5.07 11.71 20.47
CA LEU A 897 5.54 10.94 21.60
C LEU A 897 6.65 10.01 21.12
N ARG A 898 7.86 10.20 21.66
CA ARG A 898 9.05 9.41 21.36
C ARG A 898 9.35 8.51 22.54
N SER A 899 9.50 7.22 22.27
CA SER A 899 10.04 6.26 23.23
C SER A 899 11.56 6.23 23.06
N GLU A 900 12.32 6.25 24.15
CA GLU A 900 13.78 6.07 24.09
C GLU A 900 14.13 4.61 24.40
N ALA A 901 15.37 4.22 24.10
CA ALA A 901 15.84 2.84 24.25
C ALA A 901 15.83 2.35 25.71
N ASP A 902 15.79 3.28 26.68
CA ASP A 902 15.66 2.99 28.11
C ASP A 902 14.20 2.81 28.58
N GLY A 903 13.24 2.95 27.66
CA GLY A 903 11.80 2.89 27.94
C GLY A 903 11.21 4.21 28.45
N SER A 904 12.01 5.28 28.58
CA SER A 904 11.51 6.61 28.88
C SER A 904 10.72 7.16 27.70
N VAL A 905 9.71 7.97 27.99
CA VAL A 905 8.82 8.54 26.98
C VAL A 905 8.95 10.04 27.02
N THR A 906 9.50 10.62 25.96
CA THR A 906 9.64 12.07 25.79
C THR A 906 8.57 12.58 24.84
N GLN A 907 7.95 13.69 25.24
CA GLN A 907 6.95 14.36 24.43
C GLN A 907 7.57 15.58 23.76
N LEU A 908 7.36 15.71 22.46
CA LEU A 908 7.78 16.87 21.68
C LEU A 908 6.54 17.68 21.28
N GLU A 909 6.51 18.95 21.70
CA GLU A 909 5.50 19.92 21.28
C GLU A 909 5.87 20.52 19.93
N MET A 910 5.78 19.69 18.89
CA MET A 910 6.03 20.10 17.51
C MET A 910 4.95 19.53 16.58
N ASN A 911 4.63 20.27 15.53
CA ASN A 911 3.73 19.81 14.49
C ASN A 911 4.29 18.52 13.85
N PRO A 912 3.55 17.40 13.84
CA PRO A 912 3.99 16.14 13.22
C PRO A 912 4.48 16.30 11.78
N ASN A 913 3.94 17.28 11.04
CA ASN A 913 4.28 17.56 9.63
C ASN A 913 5.71 18.06 9.45
N LEU A 914 6.30 18.63 10.49
CA LEU A 914 7.67 19.13 10.48
C LEU A 914 8.69 18.08 10.95
N TYR A 915 8.21 16.98 11.55
CA TYR A 915 9.06 15.95 12.13
C TYR A 915 9.15 14.69 11.28
N PHE A 916 8.00 14.18 10.82
CA PHE A 916 7.91 12.90 10.11
C PHE A 916 8.02 13.11 8.60
N SER A 917 8.63 12.15 7.90
CA SER A 917 8.63 12.12 6.44
C SER A 917 7.23 11.79 5.88
N GLU A 918 6.99 12.00 4.58
CA GLU A 918 5.68 11.71 3.97
C GLU A 918 5.25 10.25 4.10
N GLY A 919 6.18 9.29 3.92
CA GLY A 919 5.92 7.86 4.13
C GLY A 919 5.58 7.54 5.60
N GLN A 920 6.30 8.16 6.55
CA GLN A 920 6.03 8.01 7.98
C GLN A 920 4.66 8.61 8.38
N LEU A 921 4.31 9.78 7.86
CA LEU A 921 3.00 10.38 8.06
C LEU A 921 1.88 9.52 7.45
N SER A 922 2.13 8.85 6.33
CA SER A 922 1.19 7.89 5.74
C SER A 922 0.95 6.70 6.68
N ALA A 923 2.02 6.06 7.14
CA ALA A 923 1.95 4.95 8.10
C ALA A 923 1.24 5.34 9.41
N LEU A 924 1.53 6.54 9.95
CA LEU A 924 0.88 7.05 11.16
C LEU A 924 -0.59 7.40 10.94
N SER A 925 -0.97 7.86 9.75
CA SER A 925 -2.38 8.13 9.41
C SER A 925 -3.18 6.84 9.29
N VAL A 926 -2.59 5.81 8.68
CA VAL A 926 -3.15 4.45 8.68
C VAL A 926 -3.30 3.96 10.12
N ALA A 927 -2.26 4.07 10.95
CA ALA A 927 -2.32 3.66 12.35
C ALA A 927 -3.46 4.36 13.12
N ALA A 928 -3.64 5.67 12.90
CA ALA A 928 -4.70 6.46 13.51
C ALA A 928 -6.11 5.98 13.09
N LEU A 929 -6.32 5.72 11.80
CA LEU A 929 -7.58 5.17 11.28
C LEU A 929 -7.87 3.78 11.85
N LEU A 930 -6.89 2.87 11.84
CA LEU A 930 -7.07 1.52 12.38
C LEU A 930 -7.37 1.56 13.89
N ALA A 931 -6.69 2.44 14.63
CA ALA A 931 -6.95 2.65 16.05
C ALA A 931 -8.36 3.18 16.30
N ALA A 932 -8.79 4.19 15.55
CA ALA A 932 -10.13 4.75 15.69
C ALA A 932 -11.21 3.73 15.30
N SER A 933 -11.04 3.00 14.20
CA SER A 933 -11.98 1.98 13.74
C SER A 933 -12.15 0.83 14.74
N THR A 934 -11.05 0.43 15.40
CA THR A 934 -11.07 -0.66 16.38
C THR A 934 -11.53 -0.21 17.77
N THR A 935 -11.22 1.04 18.16
CA THR A 935 -11.64 1.62 19.45
C THR A 935 -13.12 2.01 19.43
N PHE A 936 -13.61 2.59 18.33
CA PHE A 936 -14.98 3.08 18.19
C PHE A 936 -15.85 2.06 17.46
N GLY A 937 -16.44 1.11 18.19
CA GLY A 937 -17.30 0.05 17.66
C GLY A 937 -18.73 0.49 17.28
N TRP A 938 -18.94 1.69 16.74
CA TRP A 938 -20.27 2.25 16.49
C TRP A 938 -21.01 1.62 15.29
N SER A 939 -20.27 1.15 14.29
CA SER A 939 -20.79 0.66 13.01
C SER A 939 -20.98 -0.86 13.00
N ARG A 940 -22.05 -1.32 12.36
CA ARG A 940 -22.30 -2.70 11.93
C ARG A 940 -21.43 -3.05 10.72
N TRP A 941 -21.11 -2.07 9.89
CA TRP A 941 -20.19 -2.25 8.77
C TRP A 941 -18.76 -2.18 9.28
N ARG A 942 -18.06 -3.31 9.23
CA ARG A 942 -16.61 -3.37 9.54
C ARG A 942 -15.79 -3.07 8.29
N GLY A 943 -16.07 -1.93 7.66
CA GLY A 943 -15.46 -1.52 6.39
C GLY A 943 -14.22 -0.66 6.58
N LEU A 944 -13.16 -0.94 5.82
CA LEU A 944 -12.00 -0.05 5.66
C LEU A 944 -11.80 0.25 4.18
N LEU A 945 -11.87 1.52 3.82
CA LEU A 945 -11.75 2.02 2.46
C LEU A 945 -10.48 2.86 2.38
N LEU A 946 -9.46 2.32 1.72
CA LEU A 946 -8.11 2.84 1.76
C LEU A 946 -7.67 3.24 0.35
N ASP A 947 -7.69 4.55 0.05
CA ASP A 947 -7.25 5.06 -1.24
C ASP A 947 -5.73 5.29 -1.23
N ASP A 948 -4.99 4.40 -1.90
CA ASP A 948 -3.53 4.42 -2.03
C ASP A 948 -2.78 4.54 -0.68
N PRO A 949 -3.06 3.68 0.31
CA PRO A 949 -2.56 3.82 1.69
C PRO A 949 -1.03 3.75 1.82
N LEU A 950 -0.37 3.13 0.84
CA LEU A 950 1.06 2.84 0.84
C LEU A 950 1.87 3.74 -0.10
N GLN A 951 1.29 4.83 -0.59
CA GLN A 951 1.98 5.78 -1.46
C GLN A 951 3.28 6.28 -0.80
N HIS A 952 4.42 6.07 -1.46
CA HIS A 952 5.77 6.40 -0.97
C HIS A 952 6.33 5.55 0.19
N ASN A 953 5.77 4.35 0.43
CA ASN A 953 6.29 3.41 1.43
C ASN A 953 7.23 2.36 0.84
N ASP A 954 8.28 2.02 1.59
CA ASP A 954 9.18 0.90 1.26
C ASP A 954 8.49 -0.46 1.43
N VAL A 955 9.01 -1.50 0.76
CA VAL A 955 8.53 -2.90 0.82
C VAL A 955 8.35 -3.43 2.26
N ILE A 956 9.16 -2.93 3.21
CA ILE A 956 9.08 -3.28 4.63
C ILE A 956 7.77 -2.80 5.25
N HIS A 957 7.37 -1.55 5.00
CA HIS A 957 6.13 -0.98 5.49
C HIS A 957 4.90 -1.66 4.86
N ALA A 958 4.96 -1.98 3.57
CA ALA A 958 3.90 -2.74 2.88
C ALA A 958 3.69 -4.15 3.49
N SER A 959 4.78 -4.85 3.86
CA SER A 959 4.68 -6.15 4.52
C SER A 959 4.06 -6.04 5.92
N ALA A 960 4.51 -5.08 6.74
CA ALA A 960 3.97 -4.89 8.09
C ALA A 960 2.49 -4.50 8.07
N PHE A 961 2.10 -3.66 7.12
CA PHE A 961 0.71 -3.30 6.86
C PHE A 961 -0.14 -4.53 6.51
N MET A 962 0.35 -5.42 5.65
CA MET A 962 -0.35 -6.67 5.33
C MET A 962 -0.51 -7.61 6.51
N ASP A 963 0.50 -7.72 7.37
CA ASP A 963 0.42 -8.54 8.57
C ASP A 963 -0.67 -8.01 9.53
N LEU A 964 -0.85 -6.70 9.63
CA LEU A 964 -1.95 -6.08 10.37
C LEU A 964 -3.30 -6.32 9.72
N LEU A 965 -3.44 -6.07 8.40
CA LEU A 965 -4.69 -6.31 7.68
C LEU A 965 -5.13 -7.77 7.82
N ARG A 966 -4.20 -8.73 7.75
CA ARG A 966 -4.49 -10.14 8.00
C ARG A 966 -5.22 -10.34 9.32
N GLN A 967 -4.71 -9.72 10.39
CA GLN A 967 -5.27 -9.90 11.72
C GLN A 967 -6.62 -9.18 11.85
N MET A 968 -6.78 -8.02 11.23
CA MET A 968 -8.07 -7.31 11.20
C MET A 968 -9.15 -8.09 10.45
N VAL A 969 -8.81 -8.70 9.32
CA VAL A 969 -9.77 -9.50 8.54
C VAL A 969 -10.13 -10.79 9.28
N ARG A 970 -9.14 -11.53 9.79
CA ARG A 970 -9.36 -12.85 10.40
C ARG A 970 -9.96 -12.81 11.80
N GLU A 971 -9.44 -11.94 12.66
CA GLU A 971 -9.84 -11.89 14.08
C GLU A 971 -10.97 -10.90 14.34
N LEU A 972 -11.03 -9.81 13.56
CA LEU A 972 -11.99 -8.72 13.78
C LEU A 972 -13.07 -8.62 12.70
N GLY A 973 -13.04 -9.48 11.67
CA GLY A 973 -14.09 -9.59 10.66
C GLY A 973 -14.19 -8.40 9.70
N TYR A 974 -13.08 -7.71 9.44
CA TYR A 974 -13.07 -6.53 8.57
C TYR A 974 -13.17 -6.84 7.07
N GLN A 975 -13.93 -6.02 6.35
CA GLN A 975 -13.94 -5.93 4.89
C GLN A 975 -13.08 -4.74 4.47
N VAL A 976 -11.94 -5.03 3.85
CA VAL A 976 -10.95 -4.03 3.44
C VAL A 976 -11.05 -3.85 1.92
N ILE A 977 -11.24 -2.62 1.46
CA ILE A 977 -11.20 -2.24 0.05
C ILE A 977 -10.06 -1.24 -0.09
N LEU A 978 -9.02 -1.61 -0.84
CA LEU A 978 -7.82 -0.80 -0.97
C LEU A 978 -7.47 -0.59 -2.43
N SER A 979 -6.98 0.60 -2.77
CA SER A 979 -6.42 0.87 -4.10
C SER A 979 -4.90 0.94 -4.07
N THR A 980 -4.29 0.65 -5.21
CA THR A 980 -2.88 0.97 -5.46
C THR A 980 -2.72 1.34 -6.94
N HIS A 981 -1.78 2.24 -7.22
CA HIS A 981 -1.37 2.56 -8.59
C HIS A 981 -0.22 1.68 -9.08
N ASP A 982 0.41 0.91 -8.19
CA ASP A 982 1.53 0.03 -8.50
C ASP A 982 1.06 -1.42 -8.68
N SER A 983 1.19 -1.94 -9.90
CA SER A 983 0.88 -3.33 -10.23
C SER A 983 1.72 -4.34 -9.45
N SER A 984 2.98 -4.00 -9.13
CA SER A 984 3.89 -4.87 -8.38
C SER A 984 3.49 -4.95 -6.91
N GLU A 985 3.01 -3.84 -6.35
CA GLU A 985 2.42 -3.78 -5.02
C GLU A 985 1.12 -4.60 -4.96
N ALA A 986 0.20 -4.42 -5.91
CA ALA A 986 -1.03 -5.21 -6.00
C ALA A 986 -0.74 -6.72 -6.03
N GLU A 987 0.26 -7.13 -6.82
CA GLU A 987 0.66 -8.53 -6.90
C GLU A 987 1.28 -9.03 -5.58
N PHE A 988 2.13 -8.22 -4.94
CA PHE A 988 2.71 -8.52 -3.63
C PHE A 988 1.64 -8.71 -2.55
N LEU A 989 0.69 -7.78 -2.44
CA LEU A 989 -0.43 -7.85 -1.49
C LEU A 989 -1.29 -9.09 -1.78
N GLY A 990 -1.60 -9.34 -3.06
CA GLY A 990 -2.36 -10.53 -3.48
C GLY A 990 -1.67 -11.86 -3.13
N ARG A 991 -0.35 -11.96 -3.34
CA ARG A 991 0.45 -13.14 -2.94
C ARG A 991 0.42 -13.35 -1.43
N LYS A 992 0.51 -12.27 -0.64
CA LYS A 992 0.43 -12.32 0.84
C LYS A 992 -0.95 -12.75 1.32
N CYS A 993 -2.04 -12.22 0.74
CA CYS A 993 -3.40 -12.67 1.03
C CYS A 993 -3.56 -14.17 0.76
N ARG A 994 -3.10 -14.64 -0.41
CA ARG A 994 -3.14 -16.04 -0.81
C ARG A 994 -2.38 -16.94 0.16
N SER A 995 -1.17 -16.54 0.54
CA SER A 995 -0.33 -17.27 1.51
C SER A 995 -0.96 -17.32 2.91
N ALA A 996 -1.62 -16.25 3.31
CA ALA A 996 -2.28 -16.14 4.62
C ALA A 996 -3.68 -16.77 4.69
N GLY A 997 -4.21 -17.27 3.56
CA GLY A 997 -5.57 -17.82 3.48
C GLY A 997 -6.68 -16.77 3.67
N ILE A 998 -6.42 -15.50 3.34
CA ILE A 998 -7.41 -14.43 3.42
C ILE A 998 -8.19 -14.38 2.10
N PRO A 999 -9.54 -14.37 2.12
CA PRO A 999 -10.32 -14.11 0.92
C PRO A 999 -9.92 -12.77 0.32
N TYR A 1000 -9.49 -12.77 -0.94
CA TYR A 1000 -9.13 -11.54 -1.63
C TYR A 1000 -9.64 -11.51 -3.07
N HIS A 1001 -9.96 -10.33 -3.56
CA HIS A 1001 -10.41 -10.07 -4.93
C HIS A 1001 -9.60 -8.92 -5.51
N VAL A 1002 -9.26 -9.00 -6.80
CA VAL A 1002 -8.52 -7.94 -7.50
C VAL A 1002 -9.39 -7.44 -8.64
N HIS A 1003 -9.69 -6.14 -8.63
CA HIS A 1003 -10.39 -5.42 -9.69
C HIS A 1003 -9.40 -4.52 -10.42
N GLU A 1004 -9.09 -4.87 -11.66
CA GLU A 1004 -8.23 -4.07 -12.52
C GLU A 1004 -9.07 -3.11 -13.37
N LEU A 1005 -8.78 -1.81 -13.25
CA LEU A 1005 -9.42 -0.76 -14.04
C LEU A 1005 -8.66 -0.61 -15.35
N VAL A 1006 -9.33 -0.92 -16.46
CA VAL A 1006 -8.75 -0.88 -17.82
C VAL A 1006 -9.33 0.33 -18.58
N PRO A 1007 -8.50 1.17 -19.23
CA PRO A 1007 -9.01 2.32 -19.98
C PRO A 1007 -9.90 1.89 -21.15
N GLN A 1008 -11.10 2.48 -21.28
CA GLN A 1008 -12.01 2.24 -22.39
C GLN A 1008 -12.51 3.56 -23.02
N GLY A 1009 -11.84 4.03 -24.08
CA GLY A 1009 -12.35 5.03 -25.03
C GLY A 1009 -12.92 6.34 -24.46
N GLU A 1010 -13.71 7.05 -25.28
CA GLU A 1010 -14.36 8.33 -24.93
C GLU A 1010 -15.61 8.17 -24.01
N GLY A 1011 -16.08 6.93 -23.83
CA GLY A 1011 -17.26 6.61 -23.01
C GLY A 1011 -17.01 6.58 -21.50
N GLY A 1012 -15.74 6.66 -21.06
CA GLY A 1012 -15.36 6.41 -19.67
C GLY A 1012 -15.31 4.92 -19.33
N LEU A 1013 -15.17 4.57 -18.05
CA LEU A 1013 -15.22 3.16 -17.63
C LEU A 1013 -16.64 2.61 -17.70
N ILE A 1014 -16.85 1.56 -18.50
CA ILE A 1014 -18.14 0.85 -18.65
C ILE A 1014 -17.90 -0.63 -18.34
N SER A 1015 -18.83 -1.32 -17.67
CA SER A 1015 -18.66 -2.75 -17.38
C SER A 1015 -18.87 -3.62 -18.63
N ASN A 1016 -18.03 -4.65 -18.83
CA ASN A 1016 -18.24 -5.72 -19.82
C ASN A 1016 -19.31 -6.72 -19.33
N VAL A 1017 -20.47 -6.23 -18.92
CA VAL A 1017 -21.63 -7.05 -18.58
C VAL A 1017 -22.87 -6.33 -19.12
N ALA A 1018 -23.39 -6.89 -20.22
CA ALA A 1018 -24.80 -6.87 -20.55
C ALA A 1018 -25.29 -8.32 -20.48
#